data_AF-A0A5N7BMC6-F1
#
_entry.id   AF-A0A5N7BMC6-F1
#
_cell.length_a   1.000
_cell.length_b   1.000
_cell.length_c   1.000
_cell.angle_alpha   90.00
_cell.angle_beta   90.00
_cell.angle_gamma   90.00
#
_symmetry.space_group_name_H-M   'P 1'
#
loop_
_entity.id
_entity.type
_entity.pdbx_description
1 polymer ?
#
loop_
_entity_poly.entity_id
_entity_poly.type
_entity_poly.pdbx_seq_one_letter_code
_entity_poly.pdbx_strand_id
1 'polypeptide(L)'
;MPINTGNESTNSEAEAHNDRNQSQTRFIRPAQMSLFSRITCYPPLGQVTCPQRVQQEPSSGKDDMVRFTVVIESSHSLPEQPWEAHIWHNITSPEWSAFPLQQSSSRAVPLINKTESEYKFYRHVFCGEIPLPSHGGCAQFTIRYRVSADNDWQWVNQQQNTKDGELVFAAKESEQDINLAQLSLTSTEESFSKYFNDLSADLEVEHRKSEAPGSTLWRISGEVGPARDNQSGVANVVLGVPSRAILYFALVRVWTPWLGPRHGRGKFRITEDAILCSFLREDGKHVVLLAVSGINDVLTILGSGDNGEVVIKSQNDSAATSNLQVLASTATNFEVAISAVIYEARKLVRPYGVETTDRVPTPVSPLGDDVVLVEKDPEAQWLTEWYDGLTYCTWNGLGQDLTEEKIFGALDTLKSHGINISNLIIDDNWQALDNEGDSQFKRRWKQFEANPDAFPRGLKNAVETIRRKHPNIQHIGVWHALFGYWGGISPDSDIAKSFKTKEVKIKDPAAGGPIAKAFEKQSLLAVDPDDIQRFYDEFYSYLASTGVDAVKTDAQFFLDLLKDPEDRQRFTQAYQDAWSISSLRYFGTKAISCMSMFPQAIFNSQLPTNKPTIPLRNSDDFFPEVPASHTWHVFCNAHNALLTRYLNVLPDWDMFQTSHPYASFHAAARCVSGGPIYITDEPGNHNISLINEITAPTTQGTTVILRPSLVGRSIDVYHDYSAGHVLRVGTYTGWAQTGSGILGLFNVSDYRKTCLVSLQEFPGIHDDYDAKYIVRSHTSGTITNLIRPVDRNALVGAVLEEKGWEILTAYPTKMFTLKRKSPNDTSERPPTHTAVLGLLGKMTGAAAIVSSDISVQANGRLRFDISLKALGTLGIYISDLPDWSIDDNFMVTILGYPVPRKTVWKEGDGEQTKVLAVDILTAWKEMKLKPGWSNEVIVQVFLG
;
A
#
# COMPACT_ATOMS: atom_id res chain seq x y z
N MET A 1 -7.07 12.11 64.03
CA MET A 1 -7.97 12.68 65.05
C MET A 1 -8.95 13.62 64.36
N PRO A 2 -10.26 13.63 64.70
CA PRO A 2 -11.10 12.58 65.30
C PRO A 2 -12.04 11.99 64.21
N ILE A 3 -12.37 10.69 64.15
CA ILE A 3 -13.24 9.87 65.02
C ILE A 3 -14.60 10.54 65.27
N ASN A 4 -15.65 10.02 64.63
CA ASN A 4 -16.88 9.77 65.39
C ASN A 4 -17.60 8.51 64.89
N THR A 5 -17.93 7.69 65.88
CA THR A 5 -18.49 6.35 65.88
C THR A 5 -20.01 6.41 66.06
N GLY A 6 -20.72 5.44 65.49
CA GLY A 6 -22.13 5.21 65.80
C GLY A 6 -22.59 3.84 65.30
N ASN A 7 -22.32 2.81 66.11
CA ASN A 7 -22.87 1.47 65.99
C ASN A 7 -24.20 1.44 66.74
N GLU A 8 -25.28 0.94 66.13
CA GLU A 8 -26.34 0.23 66.85
C GLU A 8 -26.82 -0.96 66.01
N SER A 9 -26.82 -2.12 66.67
CA SER A 9 -27.21 -3.43 66.18
C SER A 9 -28.51 -3.85 66.85
N THR A 10 -29.49 -4.35 66.10
CA THR A 10 -30.51 -5.27 66.60
C THR A 10 -30.96 -6.24 65.52
N ASN A 11 -30.78 -7.53 65.79
CA ASN A 11 -31.32 -8.69 65.07
C ASN A 11 -32.85 -8.67 65.02
N SER A 12 -33.45 -9.16 63.93
CA SER A 12 -34.42 -10.28 63.98
C SER A 12 -35.03 -10.59 62.60
N GLU A 13 -34.91 -11.87 62.23
CA GLU A 13 -35.95 -12.70 61.61
C GLU A 13 -36.30 -12.55 60.12
N ALA A 14 -36.45 -13.73 59.54
CA ALA A 14 -36.68 -14.02 58.14
C ALA A 14 -38.17 -13.86 57.79
N GLU A 15 -38.45 -13.12 56.71
CA GLU A 15 -39.65 -13.33 55.92
C GLU A 15 -39.28 -13.36 54.44
N ALA A 16 -39.59 -14.48 53.80
CA ALA A 16 -39.54 -14.65 52.37
C ALA A 16 -40.57 -13.70 51.72
N HIS A 17 -40.09 -12.70 51.00
CA HIS A 17 -40.91 -11.98 50.02
C HIS A 17 -40.35 -12.15 48.62
N ASN A 18 -41.18 -12.84 47.85
CA ASN A 18 -41.04 -13.19 46.45
C ASN A 18 -41.35 -11.94 45.62
N ASP A 19 -40.43 -10.96 45.58
CA ASP A 19 -40.56 -9.82 44.69
C ASP A 19 -39.89 -10.12 43.35
N ARG A 20 -40.77 -10.46 42.39
CA ARG A 20 -40.51 -10.33 40.95
C ARG A 20 -39.87 -8.97 40.70
N ASN A 21 -38.58 -8.97 40.36
CA ASN A 21 -37.94 -7.84 39.69
C ASN A 21 -38.67 -7.62 38.35
N GLN A 22 -39.72 -6.82 38.38
CA GLN A 22 -40.28 -6.16 37.21
C GLN A 22 -39.13 -5.39 36.58
N SER A 23 -38.75 -5.80 35.38
CA SER A 23 -37.85 -5.02 34.54
C SER A 23 -38.40 -3.61 34.47
N GLN A 24 -37.66 -2.63 34.97
CA GLN A 24 -37.87 -1.24 34.60
C GLN A 24 -37.53 -1.13 33.10
N THR A 25 -38.49 -1.45 32.26
CA THR A 25 -38.48 -1.13 30.84
C THR A 25 -38.57 0.40 30.79
N ARG A 26 -37.41 1.08 30.75
CA ARG A 26 -37.36 2.50 30.38
C ARG A 26 -38.08 2.63 29.04
N PHE A 27 -39.29 3.18 29.04
CA PHE A 27 -40.00 3.57 27.83
C PHE A 27 -39.20 4.71 27.18
N ILE A 28 -38.22 4.35 26.35
CA ILE A 28 -37.52 5.30 25.48
C ILE A 28 -38.51 5.61 24.35
N ARG A 29 -38.87 6.88 24.18
CA ARG A 29 -39.78 7.29 23.10
C ARG A 29 -39.13 6.97 21.74
N PRO A 30 -39.87 6.58 20.70
CA PRO A 30 -39.30 6.33 19.36
C PRO A 30 -38.42 7.49 18.84
N ALA A 31 -38.79 8.73 19.14
CA ALA A 31 -38.01 9.93 18.82
C ALA A 31 -36.68 10.07 19.59
N GLN A 32 -36.51 9.40 20.74
CA GLN A 32 -35.24 9.31 21.46
C GLN A 32 -34.39 8.14 20.93
N MET A 33 -34.98 7.15 20.28
CA MET A 33 -34.25 6.01 19.70
C MET A 33 -33.50 6.39 18.42
N SER A 34 -34.01 7.34 17.64
CA SER A 34 -33.30 7.89 16.46
C SER A 34 -31.95 8.51 16.82
N LEU A 35 -31.80 9.07 18.03
CA LEU A 35 -30.54 9.63 18.53
C LEU A 35 -29.44 8.58 18.74
N PHE A 36 -29.79 7.30 18.87
CA PHE A 36 -28.85 6.19 19.07
C PHE A 36 -28.65 5.35 17.81
N SER A 37 -29.26 5.75 16.69
CA SER A 37 -29.12 5.06 15.41
C SER A 37 -27.77 5.36 14.76
N ARG A 38 -27.24 4.39 14.03
CA ARG A 38 -25.99 4.53 13.27
C ARG A 38 -26.31 4.47 11.80
N ILE A 39 -25.88 5.49 11.06
CA ILE A 39 -26.10 5.59 9.63
C ILE A 39 -24.76 5.40 8.92
N THR A 40 -24.75 4.57 7.90
CA THR A 40 -23.63 4.42 6.96
C THR A 40 -24.20 4.46 5.56
N CYS A 41 -23.50 5.07 4.61
CA CYS A 41 -23.99 5.17 3.24
C CYS A 41 -22.91 5.02 2.19
N TYR A 42 -23.37 4.75 0.98
CA TYR A 42 -22.59 4.78 -0.25
C TYR A 42 -23.38 5.58 -1.30
N PRO A 43 -22.79 6.58 -1.98
CA PRO A 43 -21.49 7.18 -1.69
C PRO A 43 -21.37 7.70 -0.26
N PRO A 44 -20.16 7.72 0.34
CA PRO A 44 -19.97 8.10 1.74
C PRO A 44 -20.22 9.58 2.01
N LEU A 45 -20.76 9.89 3.20
CA LEU A 45 -20.84 11.26 3.70
C LEU A 45 -19.47 11.78 4.16
N GLY A 46 -19.28 13.09 4.09
CA GLY A 46 -18.06 13.79 4.48
C GLY A 46 -16.89 13.60 3.53
N GLN A 47 -17.11 12.91 2.40
CA GLN A 47 -16.10 12.60 1.39
C GLN A 47 -16.55 13.09 0.02
N VAL A 48 -15.57 13.31 -0.87
CA VAL A 48 -15.81 13.57 -2.28
C VAL A 48 -15.75 12.24 -3.04
N THR A 49 -16.83 11.89 -3.71
CA THR A 49 -16.90 10.72 -4.59
C THR A 49 -16.94 11.16 -6.04
N CYS A 50 -16.12 10.53 -6.89
CA CYS A 50 -16.15 10.72 -8.33
C CYS A 50 -16.85 9.52 -8.99
N PRO A 51 -18.19 9.55 -9.16
CA PRO A 51 -18.91 8.42 -9.75
C PRO A 51 -18.47 8.20 -11.20
N GLN A 52 -18.24 6.93 -11.56
CA GLN A 52 -18.02 6.56 -12.96
C GLN A 52 -19.33 6.67 -13.73
N ARG A 53 -19.28 7.28 -14.93
CA ARG A 53 -20.42 7.31 -15.84
C ARG A 53 -20.46 6.01 -16.64
N VAL A 54 -21.49 5.21 -16.43
CA VAL A 54 -21.72 3.98 -17.19
C VAL A 54 -22.47 4.34 -18.48
N GLN A 55 -21.84 4.12 -19.63
CA GLN A 55 -22.43 4.41 -20.95
C GLN A 55 -22.49 3.12 -21.79
N GLN A 56 -23.29 2.15 -21.36
CA GLN A 56 -23.41 0.85 -22.06
C GLN A 56 -24.22 0.94 -23.36
N GLU A 57 -25.17 1.87 -23.49
CA GLU A 57 -25.89 2.16 -24.74
C GLU A 57 -26.07 3.68 -24.96
N PRO A 58 -25.54 4.26 -26.07
CA PRO A 58 -25.62 5.70 -26.35
C PRO A 58 -27.05 6.28 -26.45
N SER A 59 -28.03 5.45 -26.79
CA SER A 59 -29.42 5.85 -27.08
C SER A 59 -30.38 5.73 -25.89
N SER A 60 -29.93 5.14 -24.78
CA SER A 60 -30.71 4.90 -23.57
C SER A 60 -30.21 5.82 -22.45
N GLY A 61 -30.89 6.94 -22.22
CA GLY A 61 -30.60 7.82 -21.06
C GLY A 61 -30.87 7.19 -19.68
N LYS A 62 -31.02 5.87 -19.59
CA LYS A 62 -31.40 5.14 -18.37
C LYS A 62 -30.21 4.66 -17.54
N ASP A 63 -28.99 4.69 -18.08
CA ASP A 63 -27.83 4.02 -17.45
C ASP A 63 -26.84 4.97 -16.74
N ASP A 64 -27.03 6.29 -16.84
CA ASP A 64 -26.15 7.30 -16.23
C ASP A 64 -26.71 7.82 -14.89
N MET A 65 -26.67 6.95 -13.88
CA MET A 65 -27.31 7.16 -12.56
C MET A 65 -26.30 7.00 -11.42
N VAL A 66 -26.40 7.84 -10.39
CA VAL A 66 -25.71 7.59 -9.11
C VAL A 66 -26.61 6.78 -8.21
N ARG A 67 -26.11 5.64 -7.77
CA ARG A 67 -26.79 4.79 -6.81
C ARG A 67 -26.45 5.19 -5.38
N PHE A 68 -27.49 5.44 -4.58
CA PHE A 68 -27.40 5.61 -3.15
C PHE A 68 -27.82 4.35 -2.41
N THR A 69 -27.04 3.97 -1.40
CA THR A 69 -27.37 2.91 -0.45
C THR A 69 -27.13 3.43 0.96
N VAL A 70 -28.14 3.35 1.82
CA VAL A 70 -28.11 3.82 3.20
C VAL A 70 -28.44 2.65 4.12
N VAL A 71 -27.60 2.41 5.11
CA VAL A 71 -27.79 1.42 6.16
C VAL A 71 -28.05 2.16 7.46
N ILE A 72 -29.23 1.94 8.05
CA ILE A 72 -29.59 2.43 9.38
C ILE A 72 -29.51 1.25 10.35
N GLU A 73 -28.73 1.41 11.40
CA GLU A 73 -28.53 0.39 12.42
C GLU A 73 -29.07 0.87 13.77
N SER A 74 -29.78 -0.03 14.48
CA SER A 74 -30.29 0.23 15.82
C SER A 74 -29.98 -0.94 16.76
N SER A 75 -29.62 -0.65 18.01
CA SER A 75 -29.18 -1.68 18.97
C SER A 75 -30.30 -2.67 19.29
N HIS A 76 -29.98 -3.97 19.38
CA HIS A 76 -30.90 -5.00 19.89
C HIS A 76 -31.34 -4.78 21.35
N SER A 77 -30.67 -3.87 22.09
CA SER A 77 -31.12 -3.45 23.41
C SER A 77 -32.39 -2.58 23.37
N LEU A 78 -32.80 -2.15 22.18
CA LEU A 78 -34.02 -1.38 21.94
C LEU A 78 -34.99 -2.20 21.07
N PRO A 79 -36.30 -1.95 21.11
CA PRO A 79 -37.25 -2.62 20.22
C PRO A 79 -36.96 -2.35 18.75
N GLU A 80 -37.18 -3.33 17.86
CA GLU A 80 -37.11 -3.10 16.42
C GLU A 80 -38.16 -2.05 16.00
N GLN A 81 -37.79 -1.16 15.09
CA GLN A 81 -38.63 -0.06 14.62
C GLN A 81 -38.66 -0.02 13.09
N PRO A 82 -39.76 0.46 12.47
CA PRO A 82 -39.73 0.86 11.07
C PRO A 82 -38.80 2.08 10.90
N TRP A 83 -38.31 2.29 9.68
CA TRP A 83 -37.48 3.45 9.33
C TRP A 83 -37.83 3.96 7.93
N GLU A 84 -37.70 5.26 7.75
CA GLU A 84 -37.71 5.95 6.46
C GLU A 84 -36.40 6.70 6.29
N ALA A 85 -35.83 6.67 5.09
CA ALA A 85 -34.59 7.37 4.75
C ALA A 85 -34.75 8.11 3.42
N HIS A 86 -34.36 9.38 3.39
CA HIS A 86 -34.32 10.20 2.19
C HIS A 86 -32.90 10.71 1.94
N ILE A 87 -32.51 10.76 0.67
CA ILE A 87 -31.39 11.58 0.24
C ILE A 87 -31.91 13.01 0.07
N TRP A 88 -31.30 13.96 0.77
CA TRP A 88 -31.53 15.38 0.55
C TRP A 88 -30.36 15.87 -0.30
N HIS A 89 -30.59 16.42 -1.49
CA HIS A 89 -29.51 16.71 -2.44
C HIS A 89 -29.83 17.86 -3.39
N ASN A 90 -28.79 18.39 -4.04
CA ASN A 90 -28.87 19.37 -5.14
C ASN A 90 -28.30 18.83 -6.47
N ILE A 91 -28.30 17.52 -6.66
CA ILE A 91 -27.76 16.85 -7.87
C ILE A 91 -28.49 17.26 -9.16
N THR A 92 -29.82 17.23 -9.16
CA THR A 92 -30.64 17.46 -10.37
C THR A 92 -31.07 18.92 -10.54
N SER A 93 -30.97 19.72 -9.48
CA SER A 93 -31.33 21.13 -9.42
C SER A 93 -30.44 21.84 -8.39
N PRO A 94 -30.05 23.11 -8.59
CA PRO A 94 -29.32 23.88 -7.59
C PRO A 94 -30.04 23.97 -6.24
N GLU A 95 -31.38 23.89 -6.24
CA GLU A 95 -32.19 23.85 -5.03
C GLU A 95 -32.20 22.45 -4.42
N TRP A 96 -31.99 22.38 -3.11
CA TRP A 96 -32.01 21.10 -2.40
C TRP A 96 -33.43 20.51 -2.37
N SER A 97 -33.52 19.22 -2.70
CA SER A 97 -34.78 18.48 -2.73
C SER A 97 -34.63 17.11 -2.07
N ALA A 98 -35.76 16.50 -1.73
CA ALA A 98 -35.79 15.16 -1.15
C ALA A 98 -36.02 14.10 -2.21
N PHE A 99 -35.22 13.06 -2.15
CA PHE A 99 -35.41 11.83 -2.88
C PHE A 99 -35.66 10.67 -1.91
N PRO A 100 -36.87 10.07 -1.91
CA PRO A 100 -37.18 8.98 -1.01
C PRO A 100 -36.51 7.68 -1.43
N LEU A 101 -35.84 7.01 -0.48
CA LEU A 101 -35.22 5.71 -0.71
C LEU A 101 -36.21 4.58 -0.44
N GLN A 102 -36.05 3.48 -1.17
CA GLN A 102 -36.85 2.27 -0.99
C GLN A 102 -36.13 1.29 -0.07
N GLN A 103 -36.86 0.73 0.89
CA GLN A 103 -36.31 -0.32 1.75
C GLN A 103 -36.00 -1.57 0.91
N SER A 104 -34.81 -2.12 1.10
CA SER A 104 -34.30 -3.33 0.46
C SER A 104 -34.09 -4.43 1.49
N SER A 105 -33.77 -5.64 1.03
CA SER A 105 -33.38 -6.75 1.90
C SER A 105 -32.14 -6.37 2.70
N SER A 106 -32.11 -6.70 4.00
CA SER A 106 -30.91 -6.53 4.85
C SER A 106 -29.69 -7.28 4.30
N ARG A 107 -29.92 -8.33 3.49
CA ARG A 107 -28.89 -9.12 2.81
C ARG A 107 -28.33 -8.47 1.55
N ALA A 108 -28.90 -7.34 1.09
CA ALA A 108 -28.42 -6.63 -0.09
C ALA A 108 -27.03 -6.00 0.13
N VAL A 109 -26.67 -5.71 1.39
CA VAL A 109 -25.33 -5.23 1.77
C VAL A 109 -24.85 -6.05 2.97
N PRO A 110 -24.25 -7.23 2.72
CA PRO A 110 -23.77 -8.09 3.78
C PRO A 110 -22.68 -7.39 4.59
N LEU A 111 -22.76 -7.47 5.92
CA LEU A 111 -21.67 -7.08 6.81
C LEU A 111 -20.69 -8.25 6.85
N ILE A 112 -19.58 -8.14 6.12
CA ILE A 112 -18.77 -9.32 5.78
C ILE A 112 -17.80 -9.74 6.88
N ASN A 113 -17.43 -8.84 7.80
CA ASN A 113 -16.44 -9.11 8.83
C ASN A 113 -17.01 -9.30 10.25
N LYS A 114 -18.33 -9.44 10.36
CA LYS A 114 -19.06 -9.74 11.60
C LYS A 114 -20.21 -10.67 11.30
N THR A 115 -20.46 -11.64 12.19
CA THR A 115 -21.63 -12.50 12.10
C THR A 115 -22.86 -11.82 12.71
N GLU A 116 -24.07 -12.18 12.25
CA GLU A 116 -25.33 -11.66 12.84
C GLU A 116 -25.43 -11.98 14.34
N SER A 117 -24.87 -13.11 14.79
CA SER A 117 -24.83 -13.50 16.20
C SER A 117 -23.93 -12.62 17.06
N GLU A 118 -22.82 -12.12 16.50
CA GLU A 118 -21.90 -11.21 17.18
C GLU A 118 -22.36 -9.76 17.11
N TYR A 119 -23.02 -9.40 16.01
CA TYR A 119 -23.41 -8.04 15.70
C TYR A 119 -24.84 -7.73 16.19
N LYS A 120 -24.95 -7.26 17.43
CA LYS A 120 -26.23 -7.01 18.13
C LYS A 120 -26.97 -5.75 17.67
N PHE A 121 -27.16 -5.57 16.37
CA PHE A 121 -27.88 -4.44 15.77
C PHE A 121 -28.86 -4.90 14.69
N TYR A 122 -30.07 -4.35 14.71
CA TYR A 122 -31.02 -4.42 13.59
C TYR A 122 -30.48 -3.56 12.45
N ARG A 123 -30.40 -4.11 11.23
CA ARG A 123 -29.87 -3.43 10.05
C ARG A 123 -30.96 -3.24 9.00
N HIS A 124 -31.26 -1.98 8.68
CA HIS A 124 -32.24 -1.60 7.66
C HIS A 124 -31.52 -0.97 6.46
N VAL A 125 -31.63 -1.60 5.29
CA VAL A 125 -30.96 -1.15 4.07
C VAL A 125 -31.97 -0.42 3.18
N PHE A 126 -31.61 0.75 2.69
CA PHE A 126 -32.40 1.59 1.80
C PHE A 126 -31.59 1.89 0.53
N CYS A 127 -32.22 1.78 -0.63
CA CYS A 127 -31.57 1.99 -1.92
C CYS A 127 -32.38 2.94 -2.80
N GLY A 128 -31.70 3.62 -3.71
CA GLY A 128 -32.33 4.45 -4.73
C GLY A 128 -31.30 5.03 -5.69
N GLU A 129 -31.76 5.49 -6.85
CA GLU A 129 -30.90 5.94 -7.96
C GLU A 129 -31.35 7.32 -8.42
N ILE A 130 -30.38 8.24 -8.58
CA ILE A 130 -30.61 9.62 -9.03
C ILE A 130 -29.84 9.85 -10.33
N PRO A 131 -30.46 10.36 -11.40
CA PRO A 131 -29.77 10.63 -12.66
C PRO A 131 -28.68 11.69 -12.50
N LEU A 132 -27.53 11.45 -13.14
CA LEU A 132 -26.48 12.46 -13.26
C LEU A 132 -26.88 13.52 -14.30
N PRO A 133 -26.63 14.80 -14.04
CA PRO A 133 -26.76 15.84 -15.06
C PRO A 133 -25.88 15.56 -16.28
N SER A 134 -26.26 16.05 -17.46
CA SER A 134 -25.45 15.88 -18.69
C SER A 134 -24.16 16.70 -18.68
N HIS A 135 -24.13 17.83 -17.97
CA HIS A 135 -22.94 18.65 -17.79
C HIS A 135 -22.06 18.10 -16.65
N GLY A 136 -20.77 18.42 -16.70
CA GLY A 136 -19.85 18.14 -15.60
C GLY A 136 -20.02 19.16 -14.48
N GLY A 137 -19.91 18.73 -13.23
CA GLY A 137 -20.11 19.61 -12.09
C GLY A 137 -19.93 18.92 -10.75
N CYS A 138 -20.24 19.68 -9.70
CA CYS A 138 -20.27 19.19 -8.33
C CYS A 138 -21.68 19.29 -7.76
N ALA A 139 -22.03 18.34 -6.91
CA ALA A 139 -23.26 18.33 -6.15
C ALA A 139 -22.99 17.87 -4.72
N GLN A 140 -23.87 18.23 -3.81
CA GLN A 140 -23.84 17.85 -2.41
C GLN A 140 -25.09 17.07 -2.05
N PHE A 141 -24.95 16.19 -1.08
CA PHE A 141 -26.07 15.45 -0.53
C PHE A 141 -25.85 15.18 0.97
N THR A 142 -26.96 15.03 1.66
CA THR A 142 -27.00 14.59 3.05
C THR A 142 -28.15 13.60 3.22
N ILE A 143 -28.24 12.99 4.39
CA ILE A 143 -29.27 11.99 4.69
C ILE A 143 -30.16 12.51 5.78
N ARG A 144 -31.47 12.40 5.56
CA ARG A 144 -32.46 12.56 6.62
C ARG A 144 -33.23 11.27 6.82
N TYR A 145 -33.54 10.96 8.07
CA TYR A 145 -34.20 9.71 8.45
C TYR A 145 -35.18 9.92 9.60
N ARG A 146 -36.16 9.02 9.73
CA ARG A 146 -37.14 9.01 10.83
C ARG A 146 -37.68 7.60 11.05
N VAL A 147 -38.23 7.36 12.24
CA VAL A 147 -38.83 6.07 12.61
C VAL A 147 -40.17 5.85 11.91
N SER A 148 -41.02 6.88 11.86
CA SER A 148 -42.34 6.81 11.22
C SER A 148 -42.79 8.16 10.69
N ALA A 149 -43.86 8.17 9.90
CA ALA A 149 -44.46 9.38 9.35
C ALA A 149 -44.86 10.43 10.40
N ASP A 150 -45.17 9.98 11.62
CA ASP A 150 -45.60 10.81 12.76
C ASP A 150 -44.42 11.41 13.55
N ASN A 151 -43.18 11.11 13.17
CA ASN A 151 -41.97 11.64 13.80
C ASN A 151 -41.27 12.69 12.93
N ASP A 152 -40.59 13.63 13.58
CA ASP A 152 -39.77 14.64 12.92
C ASP A 152 -38.53 14.03 12.26
N TRP A 153 -38.17 14.57 11.09
CA TRP A 153 -36.95 14.20 10.39
C TRP A 153 -35.71 14.53 11.21
N GLN A 154 -34.81 13.56 11.31
CA GLN A 154 -33.46 13.73 11.83
C GLN A 154 -32.48 13.85 10.67
N TRP A 155 -31.39 14.57 10.88
CA TRP A 155 -30.36 14.81 9.87
C TRP A 155 -29.03 14.19 10.31
N VAL A 156 -28.42 13.39 9.44
CA VAL A 156 -27.16 12.70 9.78
C VAL A 156 -26.05 13.69 10.09
N ASN A 157 -25.95 14.78 9.34
CA ASN A 157 -24.92 15.79 9.56
C ASN A 157 -25.02 16.50 10.91
N GLN A 158 -26.23 16.64 11.46
CA GLN A 158 -26.48 17.20 12.79
C GLN A 158 -26.26 16.17 13.90
N GLN A 159 -26.70 14.93 13.69
CA GLN A 159 -26.69 13.89 14.72
C GLN A 159 -25.32 13.21 14.90
N GLN A 160 -24.58 13.02 13.80
CA GLN A 160 -23.29 12.33 13.80
C GLN A 160 -22.10 13.27 13.60
N ASN A 161 -22.35 14.60 13.57
CA ASN A 161 -21.34 15.63 13.25
C ASN A 161 -20.52 15.30 11.99
N THR A 162 -21.16 14.63 11.02
CA THR A 162 -20.54 14.21 9.76
C THR A 162 -20.85 15.25 8.70
N LYS A 163 -19.86 15.68 7.93
CA LYS A 163 -20.09 16.63 6.83
C LYS A 163 -20.97 16.01 5.74
N ASP A 164 -21.57 16.85 4.90
CA ASP A 164 -22.32 16.38 3.75
C ASP A 164 -21.40 15.61 2.77
N GLY A 165 -21.98 14.68 2.02
CA GLY A 165 -21.28 14.00 0.94
C GLY A 165 -21.23 14.90 -0.30
N GLU A 166 -20.15 14.78 -1.07
CA GLU A 166 -19.94 15.56 -2.29
C GLU A 166 -19.75 14.62 -3.48
N LEU A 167 -20.38 14.94 -4.60
CA LEU A 167 -20.23 14.24 -5.87
C LEU A 167 -19.56 15.16 -6.87
N VAL A 168 -18.57 14.63 -7.59
CA VAL A 168 -17.86 15.37 -8.64
C VAL A 168 -17.84 14.49 -9.87
N PHE A 169 -18.49 14.95 -10.93
CA PHE A 169 -18.71 14.13 -12.13
C PHE A 169 -18.31 14.90 -13.37
N ALA A 170 -17.64 14.20 -14.29
CA ALA A 170 -17.28 14.73 -15.60
C ALA A 170 -18.53 15.00 -16.44
N ALA A 171 -18.41 15.78 -17.53
CA ALA A 171 -19.50 15.93 -18.49
C ALA A 171 -19.77 14.62 -19.23
N LYS A 172 -21.00 14.42 -19.71
CA LYS A 172 -21.30 13.29 -20.60
C LYS A 172 -20.56 13.49 -21.92
N GLU A 173 -19.76 12.52 -22.31
CA GLU A 173 -19.05 12.53 -23.60
C GLU A 173 -20.04 12.36 -24.77
N SER A 174 -19.82 13.06 -25.87
CA SER A 174 -20.66 12.94 -27.07
C SER A 174 -20.26 11.71 -27.91
N GLU A 175 -21.17 11.14 -28.69
CA GLU A 175 -20.87 10.00 -29.59
C GLU A 175 -19.70 10.29 -30.56
N GLN A 176 -19.50 11.55 -30.94
CA GLN A 176 -18.37 11.97 -31.77
C GLN A 176 -17.06 11.99 -30.99
N ASP A 177 -17.07 12.40 -29.72
CA ASP A 177 -15.90 12.43 -28.85
C ASP A 177 -15.45 11.02 -28.44
N ILE A 178 -16.37 10.07 -28.26
CA ILE A 178 -16.07 8.66 -27.94
C ILE A 178 -15.41 7.98 -29.16
N ASN A 179 -15.96 8.19 -30.36
CA ASN A 179 -15.38 7.67 -31.60
C ASN A 179 -14.02 8.33 -31.92
N LEU A 180 -13.88 9.63 -31.68
CA LEU A 180 -12.59 10.32 -31.79
C LEU A 180 -11.60 9.82 -30.72
N ALA A 181 -11.99 9.60 -29.47
CA ALA A 181 -11.11 9.04 -28.44
C ALA A 181 -10.66 7.60 -28.75
N GLN A 182 -11.49 6.81 -29.44
CA GLN A 182 -11.14 5.46 -29.92
C GLN A 182 -10.29 5.45 -31.20
N LEU A 183 -10.41 6.47 -32.07
CA LEU A 183 -9.70 6.55 -33.36
C LEU A 183 -8.48 7.49 -33.35
N SER A 184 -8.39 8.41 -32.39
CA SER A 184 -7.42 9.49 -32.33
C SER A 184 -6.34 9.18 -31.30
N LEU A 185 -5.15 8.79 -31.79
CA LEU A 185 -3.89 8.89 -31.04
C LEU A 185 -3.44 10.36 -30.82
N THR A 186 -4.36 11.32 -30.93
CA THR A 186 -4.12 12.75 -30.80
C THR A 186 -5.12 13.34 -29.81
N SER A 187 -4.61 13.87 -28.69
CA SER A 187 -5.37 14.75 -27.81
C SER A 187 -5.88 15.94 -28.63
N THR A 188 -7.13 16.35 -28.40
CA THR A 188 -7.56 17.70 -28.79
C THR A 188 -6.58 18.69 -28.18
N GLU A 189 -6.10 19.67 -28.97
CA GLU A 189 -5.22 20.74 -28.48
C GLU A 189 -5.96 21.62 -27.46
N GLU A 190 -6.18 21.09 -26.25
CA GLU A 190 -6.69 21.85 -25.13
C GLU A 190 -5.58 22.80 -24.64
N SER A 191 -5.90 24.09 -24.53
CA SER A 191 -4.96 25.07 -23.97
C SER A 191 -4.76 24.83 -22.47
N PHE A 192 -3.50 24.78 -22.04
CA PHE A 192 -3.13 24.66 -20.62
C PHE A 192 -3.69 25.81 -19.77
N SER A 193 -3.89 27.00 -20.35
CA SER A 193 -4.44 28.18 -19.67
C SER A 193 -5.85 28.00 -19.10
N LYS A 194 -6.60 26.97 -19.51
CA LYS A 194 -7.89 26.61 -18.89
C LYS A 194 -7.75 26.08 -17.45
N TYR A 195 -6.56 25.58 -17.10
CA TYR A 195 -6.32 24.90 -15.83
C TYR A 195 -5.72 25.82 -14.75
N PHE A 196 -5.16 26.96 -15.15
CA PHE A 196 -4.56 27.94 -14.25
C PHE A 196 -5.00 29.35 -14.62
N ASN A 197 -5.44 30.11 -13.61
CA ASN A 197 -5.66 31.55 -13.75
C ASN A 197 -4.32 32.27 -13.57
N ASP A 198 -4.17 33.42 -14.24
CA ASP A 198 -2.97 34.28 -14.14
C ASP A 198 -1.68 33.52 -14.44
N LEU A 199 -1.68 32.73 -15.51
CA LEU A 199 -0.52 31.97 -15.97
C LEU A 199 0.65 32.92 -16.27
N SER A 200 1.84 32.63 -15.72
CA SER A 200 3.00 33.50 -15.92
C SER A 200 3.48 33.53 -17.37
N ALA A 201 3.84 34.71 -17.83
CA ALA A 201 4.46 34.94 -19.14
C ALA A 201 5.95 34.56 -19.18
N ASP A 202 6.58 34.35 -18.02
CA ASP A 202 7.99 33.98 -17.90
C ASP A 202 8.22 32.47 -18.10
N LEU A 203 7.13 31.70 -18.29
CA LEU A 203 7.16 30.26 -18.48
C LEU A 203 6.73 29.89 -19.90
N GLU A 204 7.50 29.00 -20.52
CA GLU A 204 7.13 28.36 -21.78
C GLU A 204 6.33 27.09 -21.48
N VAL A 205 5.16 26.96 -22.13
CA VAL A 205 4.30 25.79 -22.01
C VAL A 205 4.19 25.10 -23.37
N GLU A 206 4.78 23.92 -23.47
CA GLU A 206 4.83 23.11 -24.68
C GLU A 206 3.88 21.92 -24.55
N HIS A 207 2.95 21.74 -25.49
CA HIS A 207 2.10 20.54 -25.54
C HIS A 207 2.91 19.31 -25.98
N ARG A 208 2.68 18.15 -25.36
CA ARG A 208 3.38 16.89 -25.64
C ARG A 208 2.38 15.77 -25.87
N LYS A 209 2.73 14.83 -26.73
CA LYS A 209 1.92 13.63 -26.95
C LYS A 209 2.04 12.69 -25.75
N SER A 210 0.91 12.41 -25.10
CA SER A 210 0.86 11.46 -23.99
C SER A 210 0.92 10.00 -24.47
N GLU A 211 1.61 9.16 -23.69
CA GLU A 211 1.62 7.70 -23.84
C GLU A 211 0.60 7.01 -22.91
N ALA A 212 -0.15 7.78 -22.12
CA ALA A 212 -1.27 7.30 -21.30
C ALA A 212 -2.60 7.71 -21.98
N PRO A 213 -3.33 6.77 -22.62
CA PRO A 213 -4.59 7.08 -23.28
C PRO A 213 -5.60 7.77 -22.36
N GLY A 214 -6.31 8.77 -22.87
CA GLY A 214 -7.26 9.58 -22.07
C GLY A 214 -6.63 10.71 -21.26
N SER A 215 -5.35 11.05 -21.52
CA SER A 215 -4.70 12.22 -20.91
C SER A 215 -4.15 13.22 -21.91
N THR A 216 -4.07 14.48 -21.48
CA THR A 216 -3.33 15.55 -22.14
C THR A 216 -2.10 15.91 -21.32
N LEU A 217 -0.98 16.22 -21.98
CA LEU A 217 0.33 16.38 -21.35
C LEU A 217 1.01 17.66 -21.84
N TRP A 218 1.68 18.37 -20.94
CA TRP A 218 2.48 19.55 -21.23
C TRP A 218 3.82 19.50 -20.50
N ARG A 219 4.82 20.12 -21.12
CA ARG A 219 6.11 20.44 -20.51
C ARG A 219 6.15 21.94 -20.25
N ILE A 220 6.55 22.31 -19.04
CA ILE A 220 6.67 23.69 -18.59
C ILE A 220 8.14 23.95 -18.29
N SER A 221 8.71 24.96 -18.93
CA SER A 221 10.12 25.36 -18.76
C SER A 221 10.27 26.85 -18.52
N GLY A 222 11.37 27.21 -17.85
CA GLY A 222 11.77 28.59 -17.60
C GLY A 222 13.27 28.67 -17.33
N GLU A 223 13.84 29.86 -17.45
CA GLU A 223 15.28 30.06 -17.28
C GLU A 223 15.67 30.19 -15.81
N VAL A 224 16.77 29.54 -15.43
CA VAL A 224 17.42 29.69 -14.11
C VAL A 224 18.87 30.11 -14.33
N GLY A 225 19.24 31.25 -13.76
CA GLY A 225 20.59 31.79 -13.88
C GLY A 225 21.68 30.84 -13.35
N PRO A 226 22.96 31.08 -13.68
CA PRO A 226 24.07 30.24 -13.26
C PRO A 226 24.43 30.43 -11.77
N ALA A 227 25.10 29.44 -11.20
CA ALA A 227 25.80 29.56 -9.93
C ALA A 227 26.97 30.56 -10.02
N ARG A 228 27.10 31.44 -9.02
CA ARG A 228 28.16 32.45 -8.90
C ARG A 228 28.59 32.61 -7.44
N ASP A 229 29.87 32.88 -7.21
CA ASP A 229 30.43 33.17 -5.88
C ASP A 229 30.04 32.13 -4.80
N ASN A 230 30.09 30.84 -5.15
CA ASN A 230 29.69 29.70 -4.31
C ASN A 230 28.21 29.72 -3.87
N GLN A 231 27.35 30.41 -4.62
CA GLN A 231 25.90 30.40 -4.46
C GLN A 231 25.24 29.91 -5.74
N SER A 232 24.19 29.10 -5.60
CA SER A 232 23.41 28.65 -6.75
C SER A 232 22.64 29.80 -7.39
N GLY A 233 22.37 29.68 -8.69
CA GLY A 233 21.32 30.47 -9.30
C GLY A 233 19.96 30.02 -8.77
N VAL A 234 19.09 30.96 -8.44
CA VAL A 234 17.75 30.66 -7.90
C VAL A 234 16.70 31.36 -8.75
N ALA A 235 15.63 30.65 -9.06
CA ALA A 235 14.44 31.20 -9.68
C ALA A 235 13.20 30.79 -8.89
N ASN A 236 12.34 31.76 -8.58
CA ASN A 236 11.04 31.53 -7.98
C ASN A 236 10.00 32.13 -8.90
N VAL A 237 9.34 31.29 -9.70
CA VAL A 237 8.41 31.72 -10.74
C VAL A 237 7.01 31.25 -10.37
N VAL A 238 6.05 32.17 -10.35
CA VAL A 238 4.64 31.82 -10.16
C VAL A 238 4.16 31.09 -11.41
N LEU A 239 3.60 29.89 -11.28
CA LEU A 239 2.93 29.22 -12.39
C LEU A 239 1.56 29.85 -12.64
N GLY A 240 0.78 30.04 -11.59
CA GLY A 240 -0.59 30.57 -11.62
C GLY A 240 -1.44 29.95 -10.51
N VAL A 241 -2.71 30.35 -10.41
CA VAL A 241 -3.66 29.81 -9.42
C VAL A 241 -4.45 28.65 -10.04
N PRO A 242 -4.47 27.44 -9.45
CA PRO A 242 -5.28 26.33 -9.94
C PRO A 242 -6.74 26.74 -10.12
N SER A 243 -7.24 26.65 -11.35
CA SER A 243 -8.60 27.09 -11.69
C SER A 243 -9.61 26.02 -11.34
N ARG A 244 -10.71 26.41 -10.67
CA ARG A 244 -11.84 25.53 -10.30
C ARG A 244 -11.42 24.26 -9.53
N ALA A 245 -10.34 24.34 -8.76
CA ALA A 245 -9.86 23.26 -7.92
C ALA A 245 -10.72 23.17 -6.64
N ILE A 246 -11.22 21.98 -6.33
CA ILE A 246 -11.99 21.71 -5.12
C ILE A 246 -11.12 21.10 -4.03
N LEU A 247 -10.31 20.10 -4.38
CA LEU A 247 -9.38 19.43 -3.48
C LEU A 247 -8.00 19.40 -4.10
N TYR A 248 -6.98 19.40 -3.24
CA TYR A 248 -5.61 19.15 -3.66
C TYR A 248 -4.97 18.07 -2.81
N PHE A 249 -4.02 17.39 -3.44
CA PHE A 249 -3.10 16.43 -2.85
C PHE A 249 -1.68 16.85 -3.27
N ALA A 250 -0.73 16.82 -2.34
CA ALA A 250 0.67 17.05 -2.64
C ALA A 250 1.56 16.04 -1.89
N LEU A 251 2.62 15.56 -2.54
CA LEU A 251 3.71 14.88 -1.86
C LEU A 251 4.79 15.89 -1.56
N VAL A 252 4.86 16.27 -0.29
CA VAL A 252 5.79 17.27 0.23
C VAL A 252 6.99 16.64 0.89
N ARG A 253 8.08 17.36 0.91
CA ARG A 253 9.31 17.00 1.62
C ARG A 253 9.12 17.33 3.11
N VAL A 254 8.49 16.41 3.85
CA VAL A 254 8.20 16.57 5.30
C VAL A 254 9.47 16.98 6.05
N TRP A 255 10.57 16.34 5.68
CA TRP A 255 11.92 16.85 5.86
C TRP A 255 12.81 16.24 4.78
N THR A 256 14.09 16.57 4.78
CA THR A 256 15.01 16.26 3.67
C THR A 256 14.95 14.82 3.13
N PRO A 257 14.93 13.75 3.96
CA PRO A 257 14.93 12.37 3.46
C PRO A 257 13.57 11.82 3.02
N TRP A 258 12.44 12.38 3.48
CA TRP A 258 11.12 11.75 3.33
C TRP A 258 10.11 12.64 2.64
N LEU A 259 9.28 11.99 1.83
CA LEU A 259 8.02 12.58 1.38
C LEU A 259 6.89 12.22 2.35
N GLY A 260 5.87 13.04 2.33
CA GLY A 260 4.60 12.74 2.98
C GLY A 260 3.44 13.51 2.34
N PRO A 261 2.21 13.00 2.51
CA PRO A 261 1.02 13.61 1.93
C PRO A 261 0.64 14.91 2.62
N ARG A 262 0.20 15.89 1.83
CA ARG A 262 -0.58 17.05 2.26
C ARG A 262 -1.86 17.12 1.44
N HIS A 263 -2.94 17.47 2.11
CA HIS A 263 -4.25 17.58 1.52
C HIS A 263 -4.88 18.91 1.90
N GLY A 264 -5.83 19.37 1.09
CA GLY A 264 -6.65 20.49 1.48
C GLY A 264 -7.72 20.82 0.45
N ARG A 265 -8.51 21.85 0.77
CA ARG A 265 -9.68 22.26 0.01
C ARG A 265 -9.56 23.71 -0.46
N GLY A 266 -9.99 23.97 -1.69
CA GLY A 266 -10.03 25.30 -2.29
C GLY A 266 -8.63 25.87 -2.54
N LYS A 267 -8.27 26.92 -1.81
CA LYS A 267 -7.02 27.66 -2.01
C LYS A 267 -5.80 26.78 -1.70
N PHE A 268 -4.94 26.56 -2.70
CA PHE A 268 -3.75 25.74 -2.56
C PHE A 268 -2.77 26.34 -1.55
N ARG A 269 -2.44 25.58 -0.50
CA ARG A 269 -1.50 26.05 0.51
C ARG A 269 -0.75 24.87 1.12
N ILE A 270 0.57 24.91 1.03
CA ILE A 270 1.45 23.91 1.62
C ILE A 270 2.54 24.62 2.43
N THR A 271 2.99 23.97 3.48
CA THR A 271 4.03 24.49 4.39
C THR A 271 5.42 24.07 3.95
N GLU A 272 5.55 22.88 3.37
CA GLU A 272 6.78 22.31 2.86
C GLU A 272 6.76 22.24 1.34
N ASP A 273 7.93 22.21 0.71
CA ASP A 273 8.04 22.11 -0.74
C ASP A 273 7.65 20.72 -1.24
N ALA A 274 6.94 20.67 -2.37
CA ALA A 274 6.40 19.47 -3.00
C ALA A 274 7.17 19.04 -4.25
N ILE A 275 7.14 17.74 -4.51
CA ILE A 275 7.65 17.15 -5.77
C ILE A 275 6.48 16.86 -6.73
N LEU A 276 5.33 16.47 -6.17
CA LEU A 276 4.12 16.13 -6.90
C LEU A 276 2.95 16.90 -6.31
N CYS A 277 2.15 17.56 -7.16
CA CYS A 277 0.87 18.16 -6.78
C CYS A 277 -0.24 17.62 -7.68
N SER A 278 -1.43 17.45 -7.14
CA SER A 278 -2.63 17.08 -7.88
C SER A 278 -3.83 17.90 -7.42
N PHE A 279 -4.63 18.36 -8.37
CA PHE A 279 -5.84 19.13 -8.13
C PHE A 279 -7.04 18.42 -8.74
N LEU A 280 -8.01 18.06 -7.91
CA LEU A 280 -9.32 17.63 -8.39
C LEU A 280 -10.14 18.88 -8.71
N ARG A 281 -10.69 18.95 -9.91
CA ARG A 281 -11.51 20.08 -10.36
C ARG A 281 -13.00 19.79 -10.26
N GLU A 282 -13.80 20.86 -10.27
CA GLU A 282 -15.26 20.79 -10.33
C GLU A 282 -15.82 20.03 -11.54
N ASP A 283 -15.03 19.90 -12.62
CA ASP A 283 -15.40 19.17 -13.84
C ASP A 283 -14.94 17.69 -13.81
N GLY A 284 -14.49 17.19 -12.67
CA GLY A 284 -14.03 15.80 -12.49
C GLY A 284 -12.68 15.49 -13.12
N LYS A 285 -11.98 16.47 -13.71
CA LYS A 285 -10.60 16.28 -14.18
C LYS A 285 -9.62 16.42 -13.03
N HIS A 286 -8.59 15.59 -13.05
CA HIS A 286 -7.41 15.68 -12.21
C HIS A 286 -6.32 16.44 -12.97
N VAL A 287 -5.72 17.45 -12.36
CA VAL A 287 -4.54 18.15 -12.89
C VAL A 287 -3.34 17.73 -12.06
N VAL A 288 -2.37 17.03 -12.65
CA VAL A 288 -1.17 16.54 -11.96
C VAL A 288 0.05 17.33 -12.43
N LEU A 289 0.84 17.85 -11.48
CA LEU A 289 2.12 18.52 -11.70
C LEU A 289 3.24 17.69 -11.06
N LEU A 290 4.31 17.45 -11.82
CA LEU A 290 5.53 16.79 -11.37
C LEU A 290 6.73 17.70 -11.61
N ALA A 291 7.43 18.09 -10.55
CA ALA A 291 8.65 18.87 -10.64
C ALA A 291 9.85 17.95 -10.89
N VAL A 292 10.46 18.06 -12.07
CA VAL A 292 11.55 17.20 -12.52
C VAL A 292 12.88 17.82 -12.08
N SER A 293 13.70 17.06 -11.35
CA SER A 293 14.96 17.52 -10.77
C SER A 293 16.16 16.71 -11.24
N GLY A 294 17.37 17.24 -11.04
CA GLY A 294 18.65 16.56 -11.31
C GLY A 294 19.10 16.63 -12.78
N ILE A 295 18.26 17.16 -13.69
CA ILE A 295 18.66 17.38 -15.09
C ILE A 295 19.50 18.65 -15.16
N ASN A 296 20.70 18.55 -15.74
CA ASN A 296 21.64 19.67 -15.91
C ASN A 296 21.91 20.44 -14.58
N ASP A 297 22.05 19.70 -13.47
CA ASP A 297 22.32 20.24 -12.14
C ASP A 297 21.24 21.22 -11.59
N VAL A 298 20.00 21.09 -12.07
CA VAL A 298 18.85 21.88 -11.60
C VAL A 298 17.97 21.06 -10.67
N LEU A 299 17.78 21.55 -9.44
CA LEU A 299 16.75 21.12 -8.51
C LEU A 299 15.48 21.96 -8.75
N THR A 300 14.34 21.33 -8.98
CA THR A 300 13.04 22.01 -9.14
C THR A 300 12.02 21.39 -8.19
N ILE A 301 11.31 22.25 -7.45
CA ILE A 301 10.26 21.88 -6.48
C ILE A 301 9.09 22.86 -6.56
N LEU A 302 7.94 22.46 -5.99
CA LEU A 302 6.70 23.24 -6.00
C LEU A 302 6.40 23.77 -4.61
N GLY A 303 6.09 25.06 -4.50
CA GLY A 303 5.57 25.70 -3.29
C GLY A 303 4.19 26.32 -3.54
N SER A 304 3.64 26.96 -2.52
CA SER A 304 2.41 27.76 -2.63
C SER A 304 2.65 29.24 -2.31
N GLY A 305 2.00 30.13 -3.05
CA GLY A 305 1.94 31.56 -2.76
C GLY A 305 0.80 31.94 -1.80
N ASP A 306 0.79 33.20 -1.37
CA ASP A 306 -0.21 33.71 -0.41
C ASP A 306 -1.62 33.77 -0.97
N ASN A 307 -1.80 33.84 -2.30
CA ASN A 307 -3.11 33.82 -2.97
C ASN A 307 -3.48 32.45 -3.55
N GLY A 308 -2.75 31.40 -3.18
CA GLY A 308 -3.02 30.03 -3.64
C GLY A 308 -2.38 29.71 -4.99
N GLU A 309 -1.39 30.51 -5.39
CA GLU A 309 -0.57 30.27 -6.55
C GLU A 309 0.26 29.00 -6.35
N VAL A 310 0.46 28.23 -7.41
CA VAL A 310 1.58 27.27 -7.47
C VAL A 310 2.84 28.06 -7.80
N VAL A 311 3.88 27.92 -6.98
CA VAL A 311 5.17 28.58 -7.17
C VAL A 311 6.21 27.54 -7.51
N ILE A 312 6.85 27.66 -8.67
CA ILE A 312 7.98 26.82 -9.06
C ILE A 312 9.25 27.43 -8.46
N LYS A 313 9.91 26.69 -7.57
CA LYS A 313 11.19 27.06 -6.97
C LYS A 313 12.28 26.21 -7.60
N SER A 314 13.32 26.84 -8.11
CA SER A 314 14.43 26.12 -8.73
C SER A 314 15.79 26.64 -8.28
N GLN A 315 16.74 25.72 -8.20
CA GLN A 315 18.13 25.95 -7.83
C GLN A 315 19.04 25.34 -8.90
N ASN A 316 19.88 26.16 -9.52
CA ASN A 316 20.87 25.75 -10.53
C ASN A 316 22.27 25.80 -9.93
N ASP A 317 22.95 24.65 -9.91
CA ASP A 317 24.31 24.51 -9.40
C ASP A 317 25.39 24.60 -10.48
N SER A 318 25.01 24.65 -11.76
CA SER A 318 25.93 24.80 -12.89
C SER A 318 26.43 26.24 -13.05
N ALA A 319 27.65 26.39 -13.57
CA ALA A 319 28.22 27.67 -13.96
C ALA A 319 27.55 28.28 -15.21
N ALA A 320 26.72 27.49 -15.92
CA ALA A 320 25.93 27.94 -17.06
C ALA A 320 24.45 28.13 -16.66
N THR A 321 23.77 29.04 -17.35
CA THR A 321 22.30 29.12 -17.31
C THR A 321 21.70 27.77 -17.71
N SER A 322 20.65 27.35 -17.01
CA SER A 322 19.95 26.10 -17.27
C SER A 322 18.44 26.31 -17.16
N ASN A 323 17.65 25.28 -17.44
CA ASN A 323 16.19 25.37 -17.45
C ASN A 323 15.57 24.56 -16.33
N LEU A 324 14.62 25.18 -15.61
CA LEU A 324 13.70 24.44 -14.74
C LEU A 324 12.74 23.60 -15.59
N GLN A 325 12.25 22.50 -15.03
CA GLN A 325 11.31 21.61 -15.72
C GLN A 325 10.18 21.12 -14.82
N VAL A 326 8.95 21.37 -15.24
CA VAL A 326 7.73 20.82 -14.63
C VAL A 326 6.92 20.13 -15.71
N LEU A 327 6.44 18.93 -15.42
CA LEU A 327 5.49 18.21 -16.28
C LEU A 327 4.09 18.37 -15.71
N ALA A 328 3.13 18.66 -16.59
CA ALA A 328 1.74 18.77 -16.23
C ALA A 328 0.89 17.83 -17.07
N SER A 329 -0.11 17.20 -16.47
CA SER A 329 -1.10 16.43 -17.23
C SER A 329 -2.50 16.59 -16.68
N THR A 330 -3.49 16.28 -17.52
CA THR A 330 -4.89 16.19 -17.11
C THR A 330 -5.56 14.92 -17.61
N ALA A 331 -6.43 14.33 -16.79
CA ALA A 331 -7.27 13.18 -17.14
C ALA A 331 -8.49 13.10 -16.20
N THR A 332 -9.50 12.30 -16.56
CA THR A 332 -10.66 11.99 -15.68
C THR A 332 -10.34 10.97 -14.60
N ASN A 333 -9.17 10.32 -14.68
CA ASN A 333 -8.66 9.40 -13.68
C ASN A 333 -7.25 9.83 -13.24
N PHE A 334 -7.03 9.97 -11.93
CA PHE A 334 -5.74 10.34 -11.36
C PHE A 334 -4.58 9.45 -11.84
N GLU A 335 -4.78 8.12 -11.88
CA GLU A 335 -3.75 7.16 -12.26
C GLU A 335 -3.31 7.34 -13.73
N VAL A 336 -4.25 7.73 -14.60
CA VAL A 336 -3.94 8.02 -16.01
C VAL A 336 -3.11 9.31 -16.11
N ALA A 337 -3.48 10.36 -15.37
CA ALA A 337 -2.73 11.63 -15.34
C ALA A 337 -1.31 11.43 -14.78
N ILE A 338 -1.16 10.80 -13.63
CA ILE A 338 0.18 10.56 -13.06
C ILE A 338 1.04 9.66 -13.97
N SER A 339 0.46 8.66 -14.62
CA SER A 339 1.17 7.82 -15.60
C SER A 339 1.74 8.66 -16.75
N ALA A 340 0.97 9.63 -17.26
CA ALA A 340 1.40 10.52 -18.34
C ALA A 340 2.66 11.32 -17.98
N VAL A 341 2.69 11.96 -16.80
CA VAL A 341 3.86 12.75 -16.37
C VAL A 341 5.06 11.86 -16.06
N ILE A 342 4.86 10.65 -15.51
CA ILE A 342 5.96 9.74 -15.22
C ILE A 342 6.59 9.19 -16.51
N TYR A 343 5.77 8.81 -17.49
CA TYR A 343 6.29 8.30 -18.77
C TYR A 343 7.09 9.37 -19.51
N GLU A 344 6.66 10.62 -19.49
CA GLU A 344 7.45 11.72 -20.06
C GLU A 344 8.70 12.02 -19.23
N ALA A 345 8.62 12.00 -17.89
CA ALA A 345 9.79 12.18 -17.03
C ALA A 345 10.90 11.15 -17.33
N ARG A 346 10.53 9.89 -17.58
CA ARG A 346 11.47 8.84 -17.97
C ARG A 346 12.19 9.16 -19.29
N LYS A 347 11.55 9.86 -20.23
CA LYS A 347 12.21 10.28 -21.48
C LYS A 347 13.22 11.40 -21.22
N LEU A 348 12.89 12.32 -20.30
CA LEU A 348 13.75 13.45 -19.95
C LEU A 348 15.03 13.03 -19.21
N VAL A 349 14.95 12.02 -18.35
CA VAL A 349 16.10 11.55 -17.55
C VAL A 349 16.96 10.48 -18.23
N ARG A 350 16.57 10.00 -19.43
CA ARG A 350 17.38 9.04 -20.18
C ARG A 350 18.72 9.68 -20.58
N PRO A 351 19.85 8.98 -20.44
CA PRO A 351 21.12 9.48 -20.92
C PRO A 351 21.01 9.75 -22.43
N TYR A 352 21.18 11.00 -22.85
CA TYR A 352 21.37 11.35 -24.26
C TYR A 352 22.67 10.69 -24.74
N GLY A 353 22.59 9.47 -25.28
CA GLY A 353 23.77 8.72 -25.72
C GLY A 353 23.54 7.29 -26.21
N VAL A 354 22.37 6.69 -25.97
CA VAL A 354 22.02 5.40 -26.61
C VAL A 354 21.04 5.69 -27.72
N GLU A 355 21.53 5.65 -28.97
CA GLU A 355 20.70 5.63 -30.17
C GLU A 355 19.57 4.60 -30.00
N THR A 356 18.39 4.98 -30.49
CA THR A 356 17.20 4.15 -30.57
C THR A 356 17.53 2.81 -31.24
N THR A 357 17.85 1.80 -30.44
CA THR A 357 17.68 0.41 -30.87
C THR A 357 16.20 0.10 -30.78
N ASP A 358 15.69 -0.51 -31.85
CA ASP A 358 14.28 -0.76 -32.06
C ASP A 358 13.58 -1.35 -30.83
N ARG A 359 12.42 -0.77 -30.55
CA ARG A 359 11.43 -1.14 -29.53
C ARG A 359 11.49 -2.61 -29.08
N VAL A 360 11.89 -2.82 -27.83
CA VAL A 360 11.36 -3.96 -27.05
C VAL A 360 10.02 -3.49 -26.47
N PRO A 361 8.90 -4.16 -26.79
CA PRO A 361 7.58 -3.73 -26.34
C PRO A 361 7.45 -3.81 -24.81
N THR A 362 6.70 -2.85 -24.29
CA THR A 362 6.17 -2.77 -22.92
C THR A 362 5.73 -4.15 -22.40
N PRO A 363 6.14 -4.58 -21.20
CA PRO A 363 5.52 -5.75 -20.58
C PRO A 363 4.08 -5.40 -20.21
N VAL A 364 3.15 -6.03 -20.90
CA VAL A 364 1.77 -6.20 -20.45
C VAL A 364 1.79 -7.41 -19.51
N SER A 365 1.40 -7.22 -18.24
CA SER A 365 1.36 -8.27 -17.19
C SER A 365 2.76 -8.79 -16.75
N PRO A 366 2.88 -9.47 -15.59
CA PRO A 366 4.07 -9.36 -14.73
C PRO A 366 5.36 -9.80 -15.43
N LEU A 367 6.42 -9.04 -15.12
CA LEU A 367 7.80 -9.21 -15.57
C LEU A 367 8.23 -10.67 -15.40
N GLY A 368 8.53 -11.32 -16.52
CA GLY A 368 9.23 -12.59 -16.55
C GLY A 368 10.74 -12.38 -16.44
N ASP A 369 11.34 -13.14 -15.54
CA ASP A 369 12.70 -13.67 -15.51
C ASP A 369 13.83 -12.76 -16.02
N ASP A 370 14.49 -12.09 -15.08
CA ASP A 370 15.79 -11.48 -15.30
C ASP A 370 16.85 -12.58 -15.59
N VAL A 371 17.50 -12.44 -16.74
CA VAL A 371 18.67 -13.14 -17.30
C VAL A 371 19.36 -14.13 -16.33
N VAL A 372 19.10 -15.43 -16.55
CA VAL A 372 19.87 -16.55 -16.00
C VAL A 372 21.05 -16.86 -16.93
N LEU A 373 22.27 -16.89 -16.39
CA LEU A 373 23.42 -17.51 -17.04
C LEU A 373 23.07 -18.96 -17.40
N VAL A 374 23.01 -19.27 -18.70
CA VAL A 374 22.59 -20.57 -19.23
C VAL A 374 23.53 -21.68 -18.74
N GLU A 375 23.17 -22.35 -17.64
CA GLU A 375 23.51 -23.75 -17.44
C GLU A 375 22.61 -24.61 -18.35
N LYS A 376 23.15 -25.73 -18.83
CA LYS A 376 22.49 -26.62 -19.79
C LYS A 376 21.31 -27.37 -19.15
N ASP A 377 20.17 -26.69 -19.06
CA ASP A 377 18.78 -27.19 -19.20
C ASP A 377 17.86 -26.09 -18.63
N PRO A 378 16.92 -25.51 -19.41
CA PRO A 378 16.05 -24.46 -18.89
C PRO A 378 14.99 -25.06 -17.95
N GLU A 379 15.07 -24.71 -16.67
CA GLU A 379 14.13 -25.13 -15.62
C GLU A 379 13.15 -23.99 -15.30
N ALA A 380 11.83 -24.26 -15.38
CA ALA A 380 10.82 -23.33 -14.89
C ALA A 380 10.71 -23.45 -13.36
N GLN A 381 11.37 -22.55 -12.64
CA GLN A 381 11.32 -22.44 -11.18
C GLN A 381 10.81 -21.05 -10.79
N TRP A 382 9.94 -20.96 -9.78
CA TRP A 382 9.68 -19.68 -9.12
C TRP A 382 10.92 -19.30 -8.30
N LEU A 383 11.69 -18.28 -8.67
CA LEU A 383 12.85 -17.86 -7.88
C LEU A 383 12.41 -16.97 -6.72
N THR A 384 12.72 -17.40 -5.48
CA THR A 384 12.52 -16.57 -4.30
C THR A 384 13.50 -15.41 -4.35
N GLU A 385 12.99 -14.19 -4.43
CA GLU A 385 13.81 -13.00 -4.28
C GLU A 385 14.09 -12.75 -2.80
N TRP A 386 15.21 -12.08 -2.49
CA TRP A 386 15.59 -11.86 -1.09
C TRP A 386 14.48 -11.14 -0.31
N TYR A 387 13.80 -10.17 -0.94
CA TYR A 387 12.71 -9.41 -0.33
C TYR A 387 11.39 -10.20 -0.17
N ASP A 388 11.32 -11.45 -0.65
CA ASP A 388 10.21 -12.38 -0.37
C ASP A 388 10.47 -13.21 0.92
N GLY A 389 11.65 -13.12 1.52
CA GLY A 389 11.97 -13.75 2.79
C GLY A 389 11.49 -12.94 4.00
N LEU A 390 10.96 -13.63 5.03
CA LEU A 390 10.76 -12.97 6.32
C LEU A 390 12.12 -12.52 6.87
N THR A 391 12.24 -11.24 7.19
CA THR A 391 13.51 -10.65 7.64
C THR A 391 13.43 -10.23 9.10
N TYR A 392 14.50 -10.47 9.86
CA TYR A 392 14.67 -9.87 11.18
C TYR A 392 15.65 -8.70 11.09
N CYS A 393 15.25 -7.54 11.61
CA CYS A 393 16.09 -6.35 11.73
C CYS A 393 16.41 -6.09 13.21
N THR A 394 17.69 -5.88 13.54
CA THR A 394 18.14 -5.75 14.93
C THR A 394 17.80 -4.41 15.59
N TRP A 395 17.35 -3.40 14.84
CA TRP A 395 17.26 -2.00 15.33
C TRP A 395 16.42 -1.82 16.60
N ASN A 396 15.08 -2.02 16.54
CA ASN A 396 14.24 -1.79 17.72
C ASN A 396 14.39 -2.92 18.75
N GLY A 397 14.55 -4.17 18.30
CA GLY A 397 14.60 -5.33 19.18
C GLY A 397 15.86 -5.46 20.05
N LEU A 398 17.03 -5.03 19.55
CA LEU A 398 18.32 -5.14 20.27
C LEU A 398 18.92 -3.80 20.68
N GLY A 399 18.43 -2.70 20.10
CA GLY A 399 18.87 -1.35 20.37
C GLY A 399 20.26 -1.04 19.83
N GLN A 400 20.76 0.14 20.20
CA GLN A 400 22.01 0.68 19.65
C GLN A 400 23.26 -0.03 20.15
N ASP A 401 23.27 -0.56 21.38
CA ASP A 401 24.45 -1.25 21.94
C ASP A 401 24.58 -2.69 21.40
N LEU A 402 24.72 -2.84 20.09
CA LEU A 402 24.70 -4.12 19.38
C LEU A 402 26.01 -4.89 19.59
N THR A 403 25.91 -6.20 19.84
CA THR A 403 27.03 -7.11 20.06
C THR A 403 26.77 -8.47 19.40
N GLU A 404 27.82 -9.23 19.07
CA GLU A 404 27.66 -10.58 18.50
C GLU A 404 26.85 -11.50 19.44
N GLU A 405 27.00 -11.38 20.76
CA GLU A 405 26.24 -12.15 21.75
C GLU A 405 24.75 -11.82 21.74
N LYS A 406 24.37 -10.53 21.64
CA LYS A 406 22.96 -10.13 21.56
C LYS A 406 22.32 -10.67 20.28
N ILE A 407 23.03 -10.61 19.16
CA ILE A 407 22.56 -11.17 17.88
C ILE A 407 22.35 -12.69 18.02
N PHE A 408 23.33 -13.42 18.54
CA PHE A 408 23.19 -14.86 18.73
C PHE A 408 22.03 -15.21 19.66
N GLY A 409 21.88 -14.51 20.79
CA GLY A 409 20.78 -14.70 21.73
C GLY A 409 19.40 -14.46 21.09
N ALA A 410 19.27 -13.42 20.27
CA ALA A 410 18.04 -13.13 19.53
C ALA A 410 17.67 -14.26 18.56
N LEU A 411 18.65 -14.71 17.76
CA LEU A 411 18.44 -15.78 16.77
C LEU A 411 18.16 -17.13 17.42
N ASP A 412 18.85 -17.47 18.53
CA ASP A 412 18.56 -18.66 19.33
C ASP A 412 17.14 -18.60 19.91
N THR A 413 16.69 -17.41 20.33
CA THR A 413 15.32 -17.19 20.83
C THR A 413 14.28 -17.36 19.72
N LEU A 414 14.46 -16.74 18.55
CA LEU A 414 13.57 -16.93 17.39
C LEU A 414 13.44 -18.42 17.02
N LYS A 415 14.58 -19.12 16.93
CA LYS A 415 14.64 -20.55 16.64
C LYS A 415 13.90 -21.39 17.67
N SER A 416 14.07 -21.10 18.97
CA SER A 416 13.38 -21.82 20.05
C SER A 416 11.86 -21.66 20.03
N HIS A 417 11.35 -20.55 19.48
CA HIS A 417 9.93 -20.29 19.27
C HIS A 417 9.41 -20.80 17.91
N GLY A 418 10.26 -21.44 17.10
CA GLY A 418 9.90 -21.96 15.78
C GLY A 418 9.76 -20.88 14.69
N ILE A 419 10.28 -19.67 14.93
CA ILE A 419 10.28 -18.59 13.94
C ILE A 419 11.48 -18.77 13.01
N ASN A 420 11.20 -19.09 11.75
CA ASN A 420 12.22 -19.31 10.73
C ASN A 420 12.31 -18.08 9.82
N ILE A 421 13.27 -17.20 10.09
CA ILE A 421 13.59 -16.08 9.20
C ILE A 421 14.50 -16.55 8.06
N SER A 422 14.38 -15.91 6.90
CA SER A 422 15.23 -16.16 5.74
C SER A 422 16.36 -15.13 5.65
N ASN A 423 16.13 -13.92 6.15
CA ASN A 423 17.11 -12.83 6.10
C ASN A 423 17.36 -12.23 7.49
N LEU A 424 18.58 -11.76 7.72
CA LEU A 424 18.98 -10.97 8.87
C LEU A 424 19.56 -9.64 8.41
N ILE A 425 19.09 -8.53 8.98
CA ILE A 425 19.72 -7.22 8.86
C ILE A 425 20.37 -6.89 10.20
N ILE A 426 21.71 -6.85 10.22
CA ILE A 426 22.51 -6.29 11.31
C ILE A 426 22.49 -4.77 11.11
N ASP A 427 21.59 -4.11 11.86
CA ASP A 427 21.36 -2.67 11.73
C ASP A 427 22.47 -1.85 12.41
N ASP A 428 22.27 -0.54 12.55
CA ASP A 428 23.25 0.46 12.97
C ASP A 428 24.07 0.06 14.22
N ASN A 429 25.31 0.53 14.26
CA ASN A 429 26.32 0.44 15.33
C ASN A 429 27.14 -0.86 15.42
N TRP A 430 27.26 -1.61 14.32
CA TRP A 430 28.25 -2.71 14.23
C TRP A 430 29.67 -2.22 13.87
N GLN A 431 29.78 -1.05 13.26
CA GLN A 431 31.02 -0.48 12.73
C GLN A 431 32.00 -0.07 13.84
N ALA A 432 33.30 -0.05 13.53
CA ALA A 432 34.30 0.60 14.36
C ALA A 432 34.24 2.14 14.21
N LEU A 433 33.85 2.83 15.28
CA LEU A 433 33.57 4.27 15.30
C LEU A 433 34.46 5.00 16.30
N ASP A 434 34.65 6.31 16.13
CA ASP A 434 35.23 7.18 17.16
C ASP A 434 34.15 7.81 18.07
N ASN A 435 34.58 8.69 18.99
CA ASN A 435 33.71 9.45 19.89
C ASN A 435 32.75 8.54 20.69
N GLU A 436 33.28 7.48 21.30
CA GLU A 436 32.49 6.59 22.16
C GLU A 436 31.83 7.36 23.31
N GLY A 437 30.56 7.08 23.57
CA GLY A 437 29.75 7.77 24.57
C GLY A 437 29.09 9.08 24.11
N ASP A 438 29.44 9.60 22.93
CA ASP A 438 28.70 10.71 22.31
C ASP A 438 27.44 10.22 21.57
N SER A 439 26.58 11.18 21.20
CA SER A 439 25.43 10.93 20.31
C SER A 439 25.84 10.24 19.01
N GLN A 440 25.02 9.30 18.50
CA GLN A 440 25.26 8.59 17.23
C GLN A 440 25.64 9.56 16.09
N PHE A 441 25.02 10.74 16.07
CA PHE A 441 25.20 11.73 15.01
C PHE A 441 26.57 12.43 15.05
N LYS A 442 27.33 12.32 16.15
CA LYS A 442 28.71 12.86 16.28
C LYS A 442 29.80 11.81 16.03
N ARG A 443 29.44 10.53 15.97
CA ARG A 443 30.39 9.43 15.77
C ARG A 443 30.79 9.34 14.30
N ARG A 444 32.03 8.91 14.03
CA ARG A 444 32.58 8.86 12.67
C ARG A 444 33.22 7.51 12.39
N TRP A 445 33.19 7.11 11.13
CA TRP A 445 33.67 5.79 10.72
C TRP A 445 35.19 5.70 10.63
N LYS A 446 35.78 4.63 11.16
CA LYS A 446 37.24 4.47 11.23
C LYS A 446 37.81 3.47 10.22
N GLN A 447 37.18 2.32 10.07
CA GLN A 447 37.71 1.19 9.30
C GLN A 447 36.58 0.27 8.85
N PHE A 448 36.80 -0.54 7.83
CA PHE A 448 35.79 -1.48 7.32
C PHE A 448 35.46 -2.61 8.31
N GLU A 449 36.44 -3.04 9.13
CA GLU A 449 36.20 -4.07 10.15
C GLU A 449 35.27 -3.58 11.26
N ALA A 450 34.48 -4.50 11.81
CA ALA A 450 33.54 -4.26 12.90
C ALA A 450 34.25 -3.76 14.16
N ASN A 451 33.46 -3.17 15.08
CA ASN A 451 33.97 -2.77 16.39
C ASN A 451 34.56 -4.00 17.13
N PRO A 452 35.86 -4.01 17.49
CA PRO A 452 36.47 -5.14 18.17
C PRO A 452 35.89 -5.42 19.57
N ASP A 453 35.26 -4.45 20.23
CA ASP A 453 34.64 -4.69 21.55
C ASP A 453 33.30 -5.41 21.42
N ALA A 454 32.56 -5.16 20.33
CA ALA A 454 31.26 -5.78 20.05
C ALA A 454 31.37 -7.08 19.22
N PHE A 455 32.46 -7.20 18.44
CA PHE A 455 32.78 -8.30 17.55
C PHE A 455 34.26 -8.71 17.77
N PRO A 456 34.60 -9.32 18.92
CA PRO A 456 35.99 -9.58 19.33
C PRO A 456 36.77 -10.51 18.40
N ARG A 457 36.09 -11.23 17.51
CA ARG A 457 36.71 -12.11 16.50
C ARG A 457 36.47 -11.61 15.06
N GLY A 458 36.01 -10.38 14.90
CA GLY A 458 35.70 -9.74 13.62
C GLY A 458 34.38 -10.18 13.01
N LEU A 459 33.88 -9.39 12.05
CA LEU A 459 32.57 -9.59 11.42
C LEU A 459 32.45 -10.97 10.76
N LYS A 460 33.52 -11.42 10.11
CA LYS A 460 33.56 -12.73 9.44
C LYS A 460 33.23 -13.89 10.38
N ASN A 461 33.80 -13.88 11.59
CA ASN A 461 33.55 -14.96 12.55
C ASN A 461 32.10 -14.97 13.05
N ALA A 462 31.51 -13.78 13.24
CA ALA A 462 30.11 -13.65 13.61
C ALA A 462 29.19 -14.19 12.51
N VAL A 463 29.41 -13.80 11.25
CA VAL A 463 28.65 -14.27 10.08
C VAL A 463 28.77 -15.80 9.91
N GLU A 464 29.98 -16.35 9.96
CA GLU A 464 30.21 -17.80 9.88
C GLU A 464 29.50 -18.55 11.02
N THR A 465 29.49 -17.98 12.23
CA THR A 465 28.79 -18.55 13.38
C THR A 465 27.28 -18.53 13.20
N ILE A 466 26.71 -17.44 12.69
CA ILE A 466 25.29 -17.32 12.37
C ILE A 466 24.88 -18.39 11.36
N ARG A 467 25.56 -18.47 10.21
CA ARG A 467 25.24 -19.43 9.15
C ARG A 467 25.34 -20.88 9.63
N ARG A 468 26.31 -21.19 10.50
CA ARG A 468 26.47 -22.52 11.10
C ARG A 468 25.36 -22.88 12.10
N LYS A 469 24.94 -21.95 12.97
CA LYS A 469 23.92 -22.20 14.00
C LYS A 469 22.47 -22.11 13.47
N HIS A 470 22.25 -21.27 12.46
CA HIS A 470 20.96 -20.93 11.88
C HIS A 470 21.00 -21.08 10.35
N PRO A 471 21.09 -22.32 9.82
CA PRO A 471 21.23 -22.57 8.39
C PRO A 471 20.02 -22.14 7.55
N ASN A 472 18.89 -21.81 8.18
CA ASN A 472 17.72 -21.23 7.53
C ASN A 472 17.93 -19.77 7.10
N ILE A 473 18.91 -19.06 7.67
CA ILE A 473 19.23 -17.68 7.30
C ILE A 473 20.08 -17.72 6.02
N GLN A 474 19.44 -17.40 4.90
CA GLN A 474 20.02 -17.40 3.57
C GLN A 474 20.84 -16.14 3.34
N HIS A 475 20.33 -14.98 3.75
CA HIS A 475 20.95 -13.68 3.52
C HIS A 475 21.25 -12.94 4.81
N ILE A 476 22.42 -12.30 4.87
CA ILE A 476 22.85 -11.48 5.99
C ILE A 476 23.29 -10.14 5.41
N GLY A 477 22.52 -9.11 5.72
CA GLY A 477 22.81 -7.74 5.37
C GLY A 477 23.32 -6.90 6.54
N VAL A 478 24.06 -5.85 6.22
CA VAL A 478 24.53 -4.87 7.21
C VAL A 478 24.08 -3.46 6.84
N TRP A 479 23.83 -2.64 7.86
CA TRP A 479 23.51 -1.22 7.70
C TRP A 479 24.78 -0.37 7.53
N HIS A 480 24.73 0.68 6.71
CA HIS A 480 25.72 1.77 6.73
C HIS A 480 25.13 3.08 6.20
N ALA A 481 25.73 4.23 6.51
CA ALA A 481 25.37 5.51 5.90
C ALA A 481 26.16 5.79 4.61
N LEU A 482 25.64 6.63 3.72
CA LEU A 482 26.24 6.92 2.42
C LEU A 482 27.58 7.69 2.49
N PHE A 483 27.72 8.60 3.46
CA PHE A 483 28.94 9.43 3.64
C PHE A 483 29.91 8.88 4.69
N GLY A 484 29.65 7.66 5.17
CA GLY A 484 30.43 7.00 6.20
C GLY A 484 29.55 6.55 7.36
N TYR A 485 29.79 7.09 8.56
CA TYR A 485 28.80 7.04 9.64
C TYR A 485 28.00 8.36 9.68
N TRP A 486 27.09 8.52 10.63
CA TRP A 486 26.29 9.75 10.76
C TRP A 486 27.15 11.03 10.84
N GLY A 487 28.31 11.01 11.49
CA GLY A 487 29.25 12.14 11.54
C GLY A 487 30.27 12.21 10.38
N GLY A 488 30.19 11.30 9.40
CA GLY A 488 31.14 11.14 8.30
C GLY A 488 32.31 10.21 8.62
N ILE A 489 33.48 10.51 8.04
CA ILE A 489 34.73 9.76 8.19
C ILE A 489 35.59 10.36 9.32
N SER A 490 36.24 9.52 10.12
CA SER A 490 37.15 9.99 11.16
C SER A 490 38.49 10.44 10.54
N PRO A 491 39.02 11.65 10.83
CA PRO A 491 40.21 12.19 10.17
C PRO A 491 41.49 11.37 10.33
N ASP A 492 41.67 10.70 11.48
CA ASP A 492 42.88 9.92 11.80
C ASP A 492 42.73 8.42 11.47
N SER A 493 41.69 8.09 10.72
CA SER A 493 41.25 6.73 10.46
C SER A 493 42.00 6.05 9.32
N ASP A 494 41.85 4.73 9.24
CA ASP A 494 42.45 3.96 8.14
C ASP A 494 41.76 4.26 6.81
N ILE A 495 40.45 4.57 6.85
CA ILE A 495 39.72 5.06 5.67
C ILE A 495 40.33 6.40 5.19
N ALA A 496 40.50 7.39 6.08
CA ALA A 496 41.04 8.70 5.71
C ALA A 496 42.50 8.66 5.23
N LYS A 497 43.28 7.66 5.66
CA LYS A 497 44.65 7.42 5.16
C LYS A 497 44.67 6.73 3.79
N SER A 498 43.67 5.91 3.49
CA SER A 498 43.64 5.05 2.30
C SER A 498 42.95 5.69 1.10
N PHE A 499 42.05 6.65 1.34
CA PHE A 499 41.26 7.33 0.32
C PHE A 499 41.40 8.84 0.42
N LYS A 500 41.35 9.53 -0.72
CA LYS A 500 41.25 10.98 -0.76
C LYS A 500 39.94 11.40 -0.07
N THR A 501 40.03 12.32 0.88
CA THR A 501 38.87 12.88 1.59
C THR A 501 38.76 14.38 1.40
N LYS A 502 37.54 14.91 1.46
CA LYS A 502 37.22 16.34 1.43
C LYS A 502 36.29 16.70 2.59
N GLU A 503 36.58 17.80 3.27
CA GLU A 503 35.63 18.39 4.21
C GLU A 503 34.57 19.17 3.42
N VAL A 504 33.30 18.78 3.59
CA VAL A 504 32.15 19.39 2.91
C VAL A 504 31.27 20.11 3.92
N LYS A 505 30.71 21.25 3.51
CA LYS A 505 29.75 21.99 4.34
C LYS A 505 28.35 21.45 4.12
N ILE A 506 27.59 21.34 5.20
CA ILE A 506 26.20 20.90 5.19
C ILE A 506 25.27 21.98 5.72
N LYS A 507 24.07 22.06 5.14
CA LYS A 507 22.95 22.82 5.64
C LYS A 507 22.38 22.13 6.89
N ASP A 508 21.63 22.89 7.69
CA ASP A 508 20.89 22.30 8.81
C ASP A 508 19.89 21.24 8.27
N PRO A 509 20.01 19.96 8.67
CA PRO A 509 19.18 18.88 8.17
C PRO A 509 17.70 18.99 8.55
N ALA A 510 17.40 19.69 9.65
CA ALA A 510 16.06 19.94 10.14
C ALA A 510 16.12 21.05 11.21
N ALA A 511 15.52 22.22 10.94
CA ALA A 511 15.54 23.37 11.85
C ALA A 511 15.11 22.97 13.29
N GLY A 512 16.09 22.70 14.16
CA GLY A 512 15.90 22.33 15.57
C GLY A 512 15.79 20.83 15.89
N GLY A 513 16.02 19.91 14.96
CA GLY A 513 15.98 18.45 15.18
C GLY A 513 17.21 17.88 15.92
N PRO A 514 17.16 16.62 16.41
CA PRO A 514 18.29 15.97 17.10
C PRO A 514 19.58 15.92 16.26
N ILE A 515 19.43 15.75 14.94
CA ILE A 515 20.53 15.73 13.97
C ILE A 515 21.19 17.12 13.87
N ALA A 516 20.41 18.20 13.91
CA ALA A 516 20.91 19.57 13.83
C ALA A 516 21.89 19.91 14.97
N LYS A 517 21.62 19.41 16.19
CA LYS A 517 22.50 19.59 17.36
C LYS A 517 23.81 18.82 17.28
N ALA A 518 23.89 17.81 16.42
CA ALA A 518 25.08 16.99 16.30
C ALA A 518 26.12 17.57 15.34
N PHE A 519 25.69 18.39 14.39
CA PHE A 519 26.56 19.05 13.41
C PHE A 519 26.90 20.48 13.81
N GLU A 520 27.40 20.69 15.03
CA GLU A 520 27.81 22.02 15.53
C GLU A 520 28.82 22.73 14.61
N LYS A 521 29.67 21.97 13.90
CA LYS A 521 30.65 22.50 12.93
C LYS A 521 30.05 22.78 11.54
N GLN A 522 28.81 22.34 11.27
CA GLN A 522 28.15 22.42 9.96
C GLN A 522 29.00 21.88 8.79
N SER A 523 29.89 20.94 9.08
CA SER A 523 30.74 20.25 8.12
C SER A 523 30.90 18.78 8.51
N LEU A 524 31.24 17.96 7.52
CA LEU A 524 31.63 16.56 7.70
C LEU A 524 32.79 16.22 6.77
N LEU A 525 33.61 15.26 7.16
CA LEU A 525 34.64 14.71 6.30
C LEU A 525 34.05 13.54 5.49
N ALA A 526 34.08 13.64 4.17
CA ALA A 526 33.59 12.61 3.25
C ALA A 526 34.73 12.15 2.32
N VAL A 527 34.56 11.00 1.68
CA VAL A 527 35.46 10.54 0.62
C VAL A 527 35.27 11.45 -0.61
N ASP A 528 36.35 11.91 -1.22
CA ASP A 528 36.27 12.76 -2.41
C ASP A 528 35.71 11.96 -3.59
N PRO A 529 34.86 12.55 -4.46
CA PRO A 529 34.32 11.89 -5.64
C PRO A 529 35.36 11.23 -6.56
N ASP A 530 36.61 11.70 -6.55
CA ASP A 530 37.68 11.10 -7.34
C ASP A 530 38.04 9.67 -6.86
N ASP A 531 37.75 9.32 -5.61
CA ASP A 531 38.06 8.02 -5.00
C ASP A 531 36.81 7.21 -4.59
N ILE A 532 35.60 7.74 -4.79
CA ILE A 532 34.38 7.16 -4.23
C ILE A 532 34.01 5.80 -4.84
N GLN A 533 34.25 5.59 -6.13
CA GLN A 533 34.05 4.30 -6.78
C GLN A 533 34.96 3.24 -6.18
N ARG A 534 36.24 3.57 -5.98
CA ARG A 534 37.23 2.67 -5.36
C ARG A 534 36.84 2.36 -3.92
N PHE A 535 36.40 3.35 -3.16
CA PHE A 535 35.92 3.18 -1.80
C PHE A 535 34.78 2.16 -1.70
N TYR A 536 33.71 2.33 -2.48
CA TYR A 536 32.58 1.39 -2.46
C TYR A 536 32.96 0.00 -2.98
N ASP A 537 33.81 -0.07 -4.02
CA ASP A 537 34.30 -1.35 -4.52
C ASP A 537 35.10 -2.12 -3.47
N GLU A 538 36.04 -1.45 -2.77
CA GLU A 538 36.84 -2.08 -1.73
C GLU A 538 36.00 -2.42 -0.48
N PHE A 539 35.07 -1.54 -0.07
CA PHE A 539 34.20 -1.78 1.08
C PHE A 539 33.27 -2.99 0.84
N TYR A 540 32.60 -3.04 -0.31
CA TYR A 540 31.67 -4.14 -0.59
C TYR A 540 32.38 -5.44 -0.93
N SER A 541 33.57 -5.39 -1.52
CA SER A 541 34.46 -6.56 -1.64
C SER A 541 34.83 -7.12 -0.27
N TYR A 542 35.19 -6.24 0.68
CA TYR A 542 35.43 -6.63 2.07
C TYR A 542 34.20 -7.31 2.68
N LEU A 543 33.01 -6.68 2.62
CA LEU A 543 31.78 -7.26 3.15
C LEU A 543 31.49 -8.64 2.54
N ALA A 544 31.55 -8.77 1.22
CA ALA A 544 31.38 -10.05 0.53
C ALA A 544 32.38 -11.10 1.02
N SER A 545 33.65 -10.73 1.28
CA SER A 545 34.67 -11.64 1.81
C SER A 545 34.42 -12.12 3.24
N THR A 546 33.60 -11.39 4.01
CA THR A 546 33.12 -11.81 5.35
C THR A 546 31.89 -12.71 5.30
N GLY A 547 31.27 -12.86 4.12
CA GLY A 547 30.03 -13.63 3.92
C GLY A 547 28.74 -12.81 4.06
N VAL A 548 28.84 -11.49 4.22
CA VAL A 548 27.72 -10.54 4.06
C VAL A 548 27.35 -10.46 2.58
N ASP A 549 26.06 -10.52 2.28
CA ASP A 549 25.55 -10.58 0.91
C ASP A 549 24.44 -9.55 0.62
N ALA A 550 24.17 -8.64 1.56
CA ALA A 550 23.22 -7.56 1.39
C ALA A 550 23.65 -6.28 2.15
N VAL A 551 23.09 -5.13 1.77
CA VAL A 551 23.30 -3.86 2.51
C VAL A 551 22.00 -3.08 2.67
N LYS A 552 21.85 -2.37 3.79
CA LYS A 552 20.87 -1.29 3.97
C LYS A 552 21.63 0.02 4.04
N THR A 553 21.44 0.91 3.05
CA THR A 553 22.20 2.16 2.98
C THR A 553 21.32 3.35 3.35
N ASP A 554 21.59 3.92 4.51
CA ASP A 554 20.87 5.06 5.09
C ASP A 554 21.57 6.40 4.79
N ALA A 555 20.95 7.48 5.26
CA ALA A 555 21.43 8.85 5.20
C ALA A 555 21.83 9.33 3.79
N GLN A 556 21.22 8.76 2.74
CA GLN A 556 21.53 9.14 1.35
C GLN A 556 21.19 10.61 1.07
N PHE A 557 20.21 11.16 1.77
CA PHE A 557 19.83 12.58 1.73
C PHE A 557 20.95 13.55 2.12
N PHE A 558 22.07 13.10 2.70
CA PHE A 558 23.23 13.99 2.96
C PHE A 558 23.72 14.67 1.68
N LEU A 559 23.52 14.04 0.51
CA LEU A 559 23.75 14.65 -0.79
C LEU A 559 22.97 15.96 -1.00
N ASP A 560 21.72 16.02 -0.54
CA ASP A 560 20.88 17.21 -0.67
C ASP A 560 21.19 18.29 0.39
N LEU A 561 21.85 17.90 1.48
CA LEU A 561 22.31 18.81 2.53
C LEU A 561 23.58 19.57 2.17
N LEU A 562 24.36 19.10 1.21
CA LEU A 562 25.58 19.80 0.78
C LEU A 562 25.27 21.28 0.49
N LYS A 563 26.07 22.18 1.06
CA LYS A 563 25.81 23.63 1.03
C LYS A 563 26.36 24.30 -0.22
N ASP A 564 27.53 23.89 -0.68
CA ASP A 564 28.23 24.56 -1.77
C ASP A 564 27.81 23.92 -3.12
N PRO A 565 27.53 24.72 -4.19
CA PRO A 565 27.01 24.20 -5.47
C PRO A 565 27.99 23.25 -6.17
N GLU A 566 29.29 23.56 -6.11
CA GLU A 566 30.34 22.68 -6.66
C GLU A 566 30.33 21.30 -6.00
N ASP A 567 30.10 21.24 -4.68
CA ASP A 567 30.01 19.97 -3.96
C ASP A 567 28.77 19.19 -4.38
N ARG A 568 27.60 19.85 -4.48
CA ARG A 568 26.39 19.17 -4.97
C ARG A 568 26.58 18.60 -6.39
N GLN A 569 27.16 19.38 -7.29
CA GLN A 569 27.45 18.93 -8.66
C GLN A 569 28.40 17.73 -8.68
N ARG A 570 29.51 17.78 -7.93
CA ARG A 570 30.51 16.70 -7.94
C ARG A 570 30.07 15.45 -7.17
N PHE A 571 29.39 15.60 -6.02
CA PHE A 571 29.08 14.48 -5.13
C PHE A 571 27.79 13.76 -5.52
N THR A 572 26.73 14.47 -5.91
CA THR A 572 25.37 13.90 -6.02
C THR A 572 25.30 12.73 -6.98
N GLN A 573 25.79 12.90 -8.20
CA GLN A 573 25.78 11.81 -9.19
C GLN A 573 26.85 10.77 -8.88
N ALA A 574 28.08 11.20 -8.57
CA ALA A 574 29.21 10.30 -8.33
C ALA A 574 28.96 9.30 -7.19
N TYR A 575 28.38 9.74 -6.06
CA TYR A 575 28.05 8.84 -4.95
C TYR A 575 26.91 7.88 -5.29
N GLN A 576 25.85 8.37 -5.94
CA GLN A 576 24.72 7.54 -6.32
C GLN A 576 25.11 6.45 -7.33
N ASP A 577 25.94 6.80 -8.30
CA ASP A 577 26.42 5.89 -9.32
C ASP A 577 27.40 4.87 -8.71
N ALA A 578 28.37 5.33 -7.92
CA ALA A 578 29.33 4.45 -7.26
C ALA A 578 28.65 3.45 -6.31
N TRP A 579 27.67 3.92 -5.53
CA TRP A 579 26.86 3.07 -4.67
C TRP A 579 26.03 2.07 -5.49
N SER A 580 25.35 2.51 -6.55
CA SER A 580 24.49 1.65 -7.38
C SER A 580 25.31 0.57 -8.10
N ILE A 581 26.43 0.94 -8.72
CA ILE A 581 27.31 0.04 -9.47
C ILE A 581 27.92 -1.00 -8.54
N SER A 582 28.44 -0.56 -7.39
CA SER A 582 29.09 -1.47 -6.44
C SER A 582 28.05 -2.39 -5.78
N SER A 583 26.88 -1.88 -5.38
CA SER A 583 25.82 -2.70 -4.79
C SER A 583 25.38 -3.80 -5.75
N LEU A 584 25.17 -3.45 -7.02
CA LEU A 584 24.81 -4.42 -8.06
C LEU A 584 25.92 -5.45 -8.28
N ARG A 585 27.19 -5.03 -8.30
CA ARG A 585 28.35 -5.91 -8.52
C ARG A 585 28.50 -6.98 -7.43
N TYR A 586 28.36 -6.61 -6.16
CA TYR A 586 28.65 -7.53 -5.04
C TYR A 586 27.41 -8.20 -4.46
N PHE A 587 26.23 -7.55 -4.54
CA PHE A 587 25.02 -8.01 -3.85
C PHE A 587 23.83 -8.24 -4.80
N GLY A 588 23.92 -7.83 -6.08
CA GLY A 588 22.80 -7.91 -7.01
C GLY A 588 21.65 -7.00 -6.59
N THR A 589 20.44 -7.55 -6.45
CA THR A 589 19.23 -6.84 -5.96
C THR A 589 19.17 -6.68 -4.44
N LYS A 590 20.15 -7.20 -3.70
CA LYS A 590 20.17 -7.27 -2.23
C LYS A 590 20.68 -5.97 -1.57
N ALA A 591 20.11 -4.84 -1.95
CA ALA A 591 20.41 -3.54 -1.36
C ALA A 591 19.11 -2.79 -1.03
N ILE A 592 18.98 -2.25 0.18
CA ILE A 592 17.89 -1.34 0.55
C ILE A 592 18.39 0.09 0.38
N SER A 593 17.71 0.87 -0.47
CA SER A 593 17.88 2.32 -0.52
C SER A 593 17.03 2.96 0.58
N CYS A 594 17.66 3.71 1.48
CA CYS A 594 16.97 4.32 2.60
C CYS A 594 17.40 5.78 2.76
N MET A 595 16.45 6.60 3.23
CA MET A 595 16.58 8.05 3.38
C MET A 595 16.94 8.74 2.06
N SER A 596 16.38 8.26 0.96
CA SER A 596 16.74 8.64 -0.41
C SER A 596 15.57 9.18 -1.22
N MET A 597 14.48 9.62 -0.58
CA MET A 597 13.32 10.21 -1.28
C MET A 597 13.48 11.71 -1.57
N PHE A 598 14.73 12.18 -1.72
CA PHE A 598 15.03 13.55 -2.14
C PHE A 598 14.99 13.65 -3.68
N PRO A 599 14.65 14.81 -4.26
CA PRO A 599 14.34 14.92 -5.69
C PRO A 599 15.42 14.37 -6.63
N GLN A 600 16.68 14.71 -6.39
CA GLN A 600 17.79 14.33 -7.26
C GLN A 600 17.99 12.80 -7.27
N ALA A 601 17.76 12.09 -6.16
CA ALA A 601 17.80 10.63 -6.15
C ALA A 601 16.62 9.99 -6.86
N ILE A 602 15.42 10.57 -6.75
CA ILE A 602 14.23 10.10 -7.45
C ILE A 602 14.50 10.07 -8.96
N PHE A 603 15.00 11.16 -9.53
CA PHE A 603 15.16 11.28 -10.99
C PHE A 603 16.45 10.65 -11.52
N ASN A 604 17.56 10.65 -10.77
CA ASN A 604 18.82 10.03 -11.19
C ASN A 604 18.83 8.51 -10.97
N SER A 605 18.39 8.06 -9.80
CA SER A 605 18.58 6.67 -9.36
C SER A 605 17.32 5.83 -9.33
N GLN A 606 16.14 6.40 -9.13
CA GLN A 606 14.94 5.60 -8.86
C GLN A 606 13.97 5.59 -10.03
N LEU A 607 13.95 6.63 -10.87
CA LEU A 607 13.07 6.70 -12.04
C LEU A 607 13.58 5.87 -13.23
N PRO A 608 14.90 5.82 -13.53
CA PRO A 608 15.41 5.01 -14.65
C PRO A 608 15.22 3.51 -14.44
N THR A 609 14.82 2.83 -15.52
CA THR A 609 14.55 1.38 -15.57
C THR A 609 15.72 0.58 -16.18
N ASN A 610 16.94 1.12 -16.13
CA ASN A 610 18.15 0.53 -16.70
C ASN A 610 18.93 -0.35 -15.71
N LYS A 611 18.36 -0.60 -14.53
CA LYS A 611 18.91 -1.43 -13.47
C LYS A 611 17.80 -2.27 -12.82
N PRO A 612 18.12 -3.35 -12.11
CA PRO A 612 17.13 -4.12 -11.37
C PRO A 612 16.41 -3.29 -10.30
N THR A 613 15.17 -3.67 -10.01
CA THR A 613 14.39 -3.08 -8.91
C THR A 613 14.99 -3.48 -7.56
N ILE A 614 15.12 -2.50 -6.65
CA ILE A 614 15.59 -2.71 -5.28
C ILE A 614 14.61 -2.14 -4.26
N PRO A 615 14.57 -2.64 -3.01
CA PRO A 615 13.78 -2.03 -1.96
C PRO A 615 14.15 -0.56 -1.70
N LEU A 616 13.14 0.29 -1.58
CA LEU A 616 13.25 1.70 -1.19
C LEU A 616 12.39 1.94 0.05
N ARG A 617 13.01 2.36 1.15
CA ARG A 617 12.27 2.71 2.35
C ARG A 617 11.37 3.92 2.08
N ASN A 618 10.07 3.74 2.27
CA ASN A 618 9.00 4.57 1.68
C ASN A 618 8.33 5.55 2.67
N SER A 619 8.83 5.65 3.90
CA SER A 619 8.37 6.58 4.94
C SER A 619 9.46 6.88 5.96
N ASP A 620 9.16 7.66 6.99
CA ASP A 620 9.97 7.72 8.20
C ASP A 620 9.92 6.40 9.00
N ASP A 621 10.70 6.31 10.08
CA ASP A 621 10.82 5.11 10.93
C ASP A 621 9.49 4.70 11.57
N PHE A 622 9.31 3.40 11.77
CA PHE A 622 8.37 2.85 12.74
C PHE A 622 8.87 3.16 14.16
N PHE A 623 8.10 3.98 14.89
CA PHE A 623 8.39 4.34 16.27
C PHE A 623 7.44 3.58 17.23
N PRO A 624 7.85 2.44 17.82
CA PRO A 624 6.96 1.63 18.67
C PRO A 624 6.39 2.42 19.85
N GLU A 625 7.18 3.33 20.43
CA GLU A 625 6.82 4.08 21.63
C GLU A 625 6.02 5.37 21.35
N VAL A 626 5.66 5.67 20.09
CA VAL A 626 4.93 6.89 19.72
C VAL A 626 3.56 6.51 19.15
N PRO A 627 2.50 6.40 19.99
CA PRO A 627 1.19 5.90 19.56
C PRO A 627 0.57 6.66 18.38
N ALA A 628 0.73 7.98 18.32
CA ALA A 628 0.20 8.81 17.25
C ALA A 628 0.87 8.56 15.88
N SER A 629 2.03 7.90 15.86
CA SER A 629 2.79 7.62 14.63
C SER A 629 2.22 6.45 13.84
N HIS A 630 1.57 5.46 14.46
CA HIS A 630 1.21 4.19 13.80
C HIS A 630 0.25 4.36 12.63
N THR A 631 -0.86 5.05 12.86
CA THR A 631 -1.87 5.30 11.82
C THR A 631 -1.35 6.27 10.76
N TRP A 632 -0.55 7.26 11.16
CA TRP A 632 0.13 8.17 10.24
C TRP A 632 1.15 7.45 9.36
N HIS A 633 1.91 6.49 9.91
CA HIS A 633 2.92 5.71 9.20
C HIS A 633 2.30 4.94 8.04
N VAL A 634 1.20 4.22 8.29
CA VAL A 634 0.48 3.47 7.25
C VAL A 634 -0.17 4.42 6.23
N PHE A 635 -0.75 5.53 6.69
CA PHE A 635 -1.32 6.55 5.81
C PHE A 635 -0.26 7.17 4.88
N CYS A 636 0.88 7.56 5.43
CA CYS A 636 2.00 8.15 4.71
C CYS A 636 2.54 7.18 3.66
N ASN A 637 2.81 5.92 4.04
CA ASN A 637 3.27 4.89 3.11
C ASN A 637 2.30 4.66 1.94
N ALA A 638 1.00 4.53 2.22
CA ALA A 638 0.00 4.30 1.20
C ALA A 638 -0.11 5.46 0.20
N HIS A 639 0.10 6.71 0.64
CA HIS A 639 0.07 7.89 -0.24
C HIS A 639 1.40 8.10 -0.97
N ASN A 640 2.54 7.86 -0.33
CA ASN A 640 3.84 7.88 -1.00
C ASN A 640 3.89 6.86 -2.14
N ALA A 641 3.23 5.71 -1.96
CA ALA A 641 3.05 4.68 -2.99
C ALA A 641 2.26 5.13 -4.23
N LEU A 642 1.57 6.28 -4.21
CA LEU A 642 1.00 6.87 -5.43
C LEU A 642 2.10 7.28 -6.42
N LEU A 643 3.27 7.71 -5.92
CA LEU A 643 4.44 8.03 -6.74
C LEU A 643 5.42 6.85 -6.82
N THR A 644 5.80 6.28 -5.68
CA THR A 644 6.93 5.33 -5.62
C THR A 644 6.69 4.04 -6.39
N ARG A 645 5.43 3.63 -6.60
CA ARG A 645 5.08 2.48 -7.46
C ARG A 645 5.45 2.66 -8.94
N TYR A 646 5.64 3.90 -9.38
CA TYR A 646 6.06 4.22 -10.75
C TYR A 646 7.58 4.37 -10.89
N LEU A 647 8.30 4.37 -9.78
CA LEU A 647 9.74 4.31 -9.77
C LEU A 647 10.18 2.85 -9.95
N ASN A 648 11.42 2.66 -10.37
CA ASN A 648 12.10 1.37 -10.45
C ASN A 648 12.60 0.91 -9.07
N VAL A 649 11.68 0.85 -8.11
CA VAL A 649 11.93 0.48 -6.72
C VAL A 649 10.78 -0.36 -6.18
N LEU A 650 11.05 -1.13 -5.12
CA LEU A 650 10.04 -1.83 -4.35
C LEU A 650 9.78 -1.06 -3.04
N PRO A 651 8.60 -0.43 -2.85
CA PRO A 651 8.34 0.35 -1.64
C PRO A 651 8.37 -0.53 -0.38
N ASP A 652 9.28 -0.19 0.52
CA ASP A 652 9.50 -0.83 1.80
C ASP A 652 8.84 0.01 2.90
N TRP A 653 7.82 -0.58 3.54
CA TRP A 653 6.97 0.07 4.54
C TRP A 653 7.55 0.00 5.96
N ASP A 654 8.83 -0.33 6.06
CA ASP A 654 9.62 -0.44 7.28
C ASP A 654 9.22 -1.61 8.18
N MET A 655 10.15 -1.93 9.09
CA MET A 655 9.97 -2.95 10.12
C MET A 655 8.82 -2.65 11.07
N PHE A 656 8.39 -3.65 11.83
CA PHE A 656 7.42 -3.50 12.92
C PHE A 656 7.60 -4.59 13.99
N GLN A 657 6.97 -4.41 15.14
CA GLN A 657 6.93 -5.42 16.20
C GLN A 657 5.62 -6.21 16.16
N THR A 658 5.72 -7.54 16.22
CA THR A 658 4.59 -8.48 16.20
C THR A 658 3.90 -8.58 17.56
N SER A 659 4.60 -8.23 18.64
CA SER A 659 4.04 -8.14 19.99
C SER A 659 3.83 -6.67 20.38
N HIS A 660 2.82 -6.04 19.80
CA HIS A 660 2.50 -4.62 20.00
C HIS A 660 0.98 -4.37 19.86
N PRO A 661 0.37 -3.36 20.53
CA PRO A 661 -1.06 -3.06 20.37
C PRO A 661 -1.52 -2.78 18.93
N TYR A 662 -0.62 -2.30 18.07
CA TYR A 662 -0.84 -2.10 16.62
C TYR A 662 -0.25 -3.21 15.74
N ALA A 663 0.19 -4.34 16.31
CA ALA A 663 0.92 -5.36 15.57
C ALA A 663 0.14 -5.91 14.38
N SER A 664 -1.12 -6.33 14.58
CA SER A 664 -1.96 -6.84 13.48
C SER A 664 -2.28 -5.78 12.44
N PHE A 665 -2.42 -4.52 12.87
CA PHE A 665 -2.65 -3.38 11.98
C PHE A 665 -1.46 -3.15 11.05
N HIS A 666 -0.24 -3.17 11.59
CA HIS A 666 0.99 -3.06 10.81
C HIS A 666 1.24 -4.30 9.94
N ALA A 667 1.02 -5.50 10.46
CA ALA A 667 1.12 -6.75 9.71
C ALA A 667 0.23 -6.72 8.45
N ALA A 668 -1.05 -6.37 8.60
CA ALA A 668 -1.98 -6.24 7.50
C ALA A 668 -1.52 -5.19 6.48
N ALA A 669 -1.04 -4.04 6.95
CA ALA A 669 -0.50 -2.98 6.09
C ALA A 669 0.70 -3.46 5.26
N ARG A 670 1.64 -4.20 5.86
CA ARG A 670 2.79 -4.77 5.14
C ARG A 670 2.39 -5.90 4.18
N CYS A 671 1.38 -6.70 4.50
CA CYS A 671 0.90 -7.73 3.56
C CYS A 671 0.30 -7.10 2.30
N VAL A 672 -0.52 -6.06 2.44
CA VAL A 672 -1.15 -5.40 1.27
C VAL A 672 -0.24 -4.41 0.55
N SER A 673 0.93 -4.06 1.10
CA SER A 673 1.87 -3.11 0.48
C SER A 673 2.46 -3.61 -0.83
N GLY A 674 2.50 -4.93 -1.04
CA GLY A 674 3.22 -5.52 -2.17
C GLY A 674 4.74 -5.41 -2.06
N GLY A 675 5.28 -5.00 -0.89
CA GLY A 675 6.71 -4.89 -0.57
C GLY A 675 7.19 -5.94 0.45
N PRO A 676 8.41 -5.78 0.99
CA PRO A 676 8.97 -6.70 1.98
C PRO A 676 8.32 -6.59 3.36
N ILE A 677 8.54 -7.60 4.21
CA ILE A 677 8.10 -7.61 5.62
C ILE A 677 9.30 -7.90 6.53
N TYR A 678 9.59 -6.95 7.42
CA TYR A 678 10.61 -7.10 8.44
C TYR A 678 9.99 -7.06 9.83
N ILE A 679 10.43 -7.98 10.69
CA ILE A 679 10.12 -7.95 12.12
C ILE A 679 11.32 -7.45 12.91
N THR A 680 11.08 -6.73 13.99
CA THR A 680 12.13 -6.21 14.89
C THR A 680 11.74 -6.42 16.36
N ASP A 681 11.16 -7.59 16.61
CA ASP A 681 10.71 -7.99 17.94
C ASP A 681 11.87 -8.02 18.93
N GLU A 682 11.58 -7.60 20.15
CA GLU A 682 12.44 -7.92 21.30
C GLU A 682 12.50 -9.44 21.47
N PRO A 683 13.69 -10.02 21.73
CA PRO A 683 13.83 -11.46 21.92
C PRO A 683 12.87 -12.00 23.00
N GLY A 684 11.99 -12.93 22.61
CA GLY A 684 11.01 -13.57 23.49
C GLY A 684 9.61 -12.93 23.44
N ASN A 685 9.48 -11.74 22.86
CA ASN A 685 8.21 -11.02 22.71
C ASN A 685 7.70 -11.17 21.27
N HIS A 686 7.22 -12.36 20.92
CA HIS A 686 6.78 -12.70 19.56
C HIS A 686 5.32 -13.13 19.51
N ASN A 687 4.57 -12.64 18.52
CA ASN A 687 3.23 -13.15 18.22
C ASN A 687 3.29 -14.19 17.09
N ILE A 688 3.41 -15.46 17.47
CA ILE A 688 3.54 -16.59 16.53
C ILE A 688 2.31 -16.74 15.62
N SER A 689 1.11 -16.51 16.15
CA SER A 689 -0.12 -16.57 15.34
C SER A 689 -0.08 -15.54 14.22
N LEU A 690 0.31 -14.31 14.55
CA LEU A 690 0.41 -13.23 13.57
C LEU A 690 1.51 -13.48 12.53
N ILE A 691 2.68 -13.97 12.95
CA ILE A 691 3.76 -14.37 12.03
C ILE A 691 3.27 -15.46 11.07
N ASN A 692 2.48 -16.41 11.55
CA ASN A 692 1.88 -17.44 10.71
C ASN A 692 0.83 -16.88 9.74
N GLU A 693 0.17 -15.76 10.02
CA GLU A 693 -0.78 -15.14 9.08
C GLU A 693 -0.08 -14.40 7.93
N ILE A 694 1.13 -13.88 8.16
CA ILE A 694 1.89 -13.08 7.17
C ILE A 694 2.93 -13.89 6.39
N THR A 695 3.20 -15.13 6.80
CA THR A 695 4.20 -16.00 6.18
C THR A 695 3.69 -17.38 5.83
N ALA A 696 4.40 -18.10 4.97
CA ALA A 696 4.15 -19.50 4.66
C ALA A 696 5.46 -20.28 4.46
N PRO A 697 5.56 -21.54 4.95
CA PRO A 697 6.72 -22.38 4.72
C PRO A 697 6.81 -22.83 3.26
N THR A 698 8.02 -22.95 2.71
CA THR A 698 8.27 -23.49 1.37
C THR A 698 8.55 -24.99 1.40
N THR A 699 8.59 -25.62 0.23
CA THR A 699 9.02 -27.01 0.07
C THR A 699 10.47 -27.24 0.51
N GLN A 700 11.29 -26.18 0.50
CA GLN A 700 12.71 -26.20 0.87
C GLN A 700 12.94 -26.00 2.38
N GLY A 701 11.87 -25.80 3.17
CA GLY A 701 11.97 -25.58 4.61
C GLY A 701 12.32 -24.14 5.02
N THR A 702 12.34 -23.21 4.07
CA THR A 702 12.43 -21.76 4.32
C THR A 702 11.03 -21.16 4.52
N THR A 703 10.98 -19.87 4.87
CA THR A 703 9.71 -19.15 5.05
C THR A 703 9.67 -17.96 4.12
N VAL A 704 8.54 -17.79 3.44
CA VAL A 704 8.30 -16.68 2.51
C VAL A 704 7.10 -15.85 2.95
N ILE A 705 7.10 -14.58 2.58
CA ILE A 705 5.95 -13.70 2.67
C ILE A 705 5.06 -13.88 1.43
N LEU A 706 3.76 -13.62 1.56
CA LEU A 706 2.82 -13.72 0.44
C LEU A 706 2.56 -12.34 -0.18
N ARG A 707 3.60 -11.80 -0.82
CA ARG A 707 3.58 -10.48 -1.44
C ARG A 707 2.69 -10.43 -2.69
N PRO A 708 1.68 -9.55 -2.77
CA PRO A 708 0.93 -9.28 -3.99
C PRO A 708 1.82 -8.84 -5.16
N SER A 709 1.41 -9.14 -6.39
CA SER A 709 2.19 -8.81 -7.60
C SER A 709 2.37 -7.30 -7.82
N LEU A 710 1.36 -6.48 -7.49
CA LEU A 710 1.42 -5.03 -7.60
C LEU A 710 1.64 -4.35 -6.25
N VAL A 711 2.28 -3.19 -6.28
CA VAL A 711 2.46 -2.33 -5.09
C VAL A 711 1.09 -1.82 -4.63
N GLY A 712 0.83 -1.94 -3.33
CA GLY A 712 -0.33 -1.39 -2.66
C GLY A 712 -0.24 0.12 -2.50
N ARG A 713 -1.33 0.82 -2.81
CA ARG A 713 -1.41 2.28 -2.69
C ARG A 713 -2.77 2.73 -2.16
N SER A 714 -2.85 3.96 -1.67
CA SER A 714 -4.14 4.60 -1.39
C SER A 714 -5.00 4.60 -2.64
N ILE A 715 -6.28 4.21 -2.53
CA ILE A 715 -7.28 4.43 -3.58
C ILE A 715 -8.01 5.76 -3.42
N ASP A 716 -7.78 6.44 -2.31
CA ASP A 716 -8.43 7.67 -1.89
C ASP A 716 -7.47 8.86 -1.95
N VAL A 717 -7.11 9.26 -3.16
CA VAL A 717 -6.03 10.23 -3.41
C VAL A 717 -6.17 11.54 -2.60
N TYR A 718 -7.39 12.04 -2.44
CA TYR A 718 -7.66 13.35 -1.83
C TYR A 718 -8.16 13.28 -0.39
N HIS A 719 -8.18 12.10 0.25
CA HIS A 719 -8.62 11.99 1.64
C HIS A 719 -7.55 12.53 2.59
N ASP A 720 -7.90 13.59 3.31
CA ASP A 720 -7.04 14.16 4.34
C ASP A 720 -7.01 13.26 5.58
N TYR A 721 -5.82 13.15 6.19
CA TYR A 721 -5.60 12.36 7.40
C TYR A 721 -6.47 12.85 8.57
N SER A 722 -6.60 14.17 8.73
CA SER A 722 -7.36 14.76 9.85
C SER A 722 -8.86 14.52 9.77
N ALA A 723 -9.38 14.14 8.59
CA ALA A 723 -10.78 13.77 8.42
C ALA A 723 -11.13 12.42 9.07
N GLY A 724 -10.12 11.58 9.39
CA GLY A 724 -10.31 10.32 10.10
C GLY A 724 -11.22 9.33 9.38
N HIS A 725 -11.22 9.33 8.04
CA HIS A 725 -11.92 8.31 7.26
C HIS A 725 -11.17 6.97 7.31
N VAL A 726 -11.83 5.88 6.91
CA VAL A 726 -11.12 4.60 6.74
C VAL A 726 -10.12 4.76 5.60
N LEU A 727 -8.84 4.50 5.87
CA LEU A 727 -7.81 4.44 4.84
C LEU A 727 -7.99 3.15 4.05
N ARG A 728 -8.08 3.26 2.72
CA ARG A 728 -8.23 2.13 1.82
C ARG A 728 -6.98 1.96 0.96
N VAL A 729 -6.34 0.80 1.10
CA VAL A 729 -5.13 0.42 0.36
C VAL A 729 -5.47 -0.66 -0.65
N GLY A 730 -5.40 -0.34 -1.93
CA GLY A 730 -5.69 -1.27 -3.02
C GLY A 730 -4.42 -1.88 -3.59
N THR A 731 -4.44 -3.20 -3.83
CA THR A 731 -3.43 -3.94 -4.59
C THR A 731 -4.08 -5.03 -5.46
N TYR A 732 -3.30 -5.66 -6.33
CA TYR A 732 -3.72 -6.74 -7.22
C TYR A 732 -2.64 -7.83 -7.30
N THR A 733 -3.04 -9.09 -7.41
CA THR A 733 -2.12 -10.21 -7.58
C THR A 733 -2.60 -11.17 -8.66
N GLY A 734 -1.67 -11.67 -9.49
CA GLY A 734 -1.95 -12.55 -10.61
C GLY A 734 -2.07 -11.83 -11.96
N TRP A 735 -2.50 -12.57 -12.99
CA TRP A 735 -2.63 -12.09 -14.36
C TRP A 735 -3.92 -11.29 -14.57
N ALA A 736 -3.93 -10.38 -15.54
CA ALA A 736 -5.15 -9.64 -15.89
C ALA A 736 -6.36 -10.58 -16.08
N GLN A 737 -7.53 -10.13 -15.64
CA GLN A 737 -8.83 -10.85 -15.68
C GLN A 737 -8.93 -12.13 -14.82
N THR A 738 -7.81 -12.75 -14.42
CA THR A 738 -7.80 -14.02 -13.66
C THR A 738 -7.21 -13.88 -12.26
N GLY A 739 -6.45 -12.81 -12.02
CA GLY A 739 -5.94 -12.42 -10.72
C GLY A 739 -7.01 -11.80 -9.82
N SER A 740 -6.62 -11.53 -8.58
CA SER A 740 -7.52 -11.07 -7.52
C SER A 740 -7.19 -9.65 -7.09
N GLY A 741 -8.21 -8.81 -7.02
CA GLY A 741 -8.12 -7.48 -6.41
C GLY A 741 -8.20 -7.59 -4.89
N ILE A 742 -7.33 -6.86 -4.19
CA ILE A 742 -7.23 -6.89 -2.73
C ILE A 742 -7.41 -5.46 -2.22
N LEU A 743 -8.22 -5.30 -1.18
CA LEU A 743 -8.44 -4.03 -0.50
C LEU A 743 -8.20 -4.17 1.01
N GLY A 744 -7.14 -3.52 1.50
CA GLY A 744 -6.92 -3.32 2.93
C GLY A 744 -7.70 -2.11 3.43
N LEU A 745 -8.45 -2.28 4.51
CA LEU A 745 -9.25 -1.24 5.17
C LEU A 745 -8.64 -0.98 6.55
N PHE A 746 -8.27 0.26 6.84
CA PHE A 746 -7.57 0.63 8.07
C PHE A 746 -8.28 1.77 8.77
N ASN A 747 -8.67 1.56 10.03
CA ASN A 747 -9.20 2.64 10.86
C ASN A 747 -8.05 3.50 11.39
N VAL A 748 -7.88 4.69 10.80
CA VAL A 748 -6.88 5.68 11.22
C VAL A 748 -7.42 6.70 12.23
N SER A 749 -8.67 6.53 12.68
CA SER A 749 -9.28 7.36 13.73
C SER A 749 -9.29 6.67 15.09
N ASP A 750 -9.57 7.44 16.14
CA ASP A 750 -9.66 7.01 17.54
C ASP A 750 -11.05 6.47 17.93
N TYR A 751 -11.98 6.38 16.98
CA TYR A 751 -13.31 5.81 17.19
C TYR A 751 -13.64 4.75 16.14
N ARG A 752 -14.59 3.89 16.48
CA ARG A 752 -15.08 2.85 15.59
C ARG A 752 -15.64 3.44 14.29
N LYS A 753 -15.34 2.79 13.16
CA LYS A 753 -15.83 3.12 11.83
C LYS A 753 -16.65 1.98 11.23
N THR A 754 -17.62 2.35 10.40
CA THR A 754 -18.31 1.44 9.48
C THR A 754 -18.15 2.03 8.08
N CYS A 755 -17.84 1.19 7.10
CA CYS A 755 -17.77 1.60 5.70
C CYS A 755 -18.49 0.60 4.80
N LEU A 756 -18.91 1.09 3.64
CA LEU A 756 -19.41 0.29 2.53
C LEU A 756 -18.39 0.35 1.39
N VAL A 757 -18.11 -0.79 0.79
CA VAL A 757 -17.13 -0.94 -0.30
C VAL A 757 -17.84 -1.50 -1.52
N SER A 758 -17.66 -0.86 -2.67
CA SER A 758 -18.14 -1.34 -3.95
C SER A 758 -17.16 -2.28 -4.61
N LEU A 759 -17.67 -3.28 -5.33
CA LEU A 759 -16.84 -4.18 -6.13
C LEU A 759 -15.99 -3.40 -7.16
N GLN A 760 -16.50 -2.31 -7.72
CA GLN A 760 -15.75 -1.47 -8.68
C GLN A 760 -14.54 -0.75 -8.05
N GLU A 761 -14.46 -0.66 -6.72
CA GLU A 761 -13.33 0.00 -6.04
C GLU A 761 -12.12 -0.93 -5.87
N PHE A 762 -12.27 -2.23 -6.15
CA PHE A 762 -11.15 -3.18 -6.11
C PHE A 762 -10.27 -3.00 -7.35
N PRO A 763 -8.93 -2.92 -7.18
CA PRO A 763 -8.02 -2.88 -8.32
C PRO A 763 -8.19 -4.10 -9.24
N GLY A 764 -8.11 -3.88 -10.55
CA GLY A 764 -8.22 -4.93 -11.57
C GLY A 764 -9.66 -5.32 -11.95
N ILE A 765 -10.67 -4.69 -11.33
CA ILE A 765 -12.08 -4.86 -11.70
C ILE A 765 -12.49 -3.77 -12.69
N HIS A 766 -13.15 -4.18 -13.77
CA HIS A 766 -13.65 -3.31 -14.83
C HIS A 766 -15.05 -3.74 -15.25
N ASP A 767 -15.88 -2.78 -15.66
CA ASP A 767 -17.28 -2.99 -16.03
C ASP A 767 -17.46 -3.65 -17.40
N ASP A 768 -16.42 -3.65 -18.23
CA ASP A 768 -16.44 -4.24 -19.58
C ASP A 768 -16.48 -5.78 -19.57
N TYR A 769 -16.28 -6.39 -18.40
CA TYR A 769 -16.28 -7.84 -18.23
C TYR A 769 -17.59 -8.32 -17.59
N ASP A 770 -18.34 -9.20 -18.27
CA ASP A 770 -19.48 -9.94 -17.68
C ASP A 770 -19.03 -11.03 -16.67
N ALA A 771 -17.89 -10.82 -16.02
CA ALA A 771 -17.34 -11.72 -15.03
C ALA A 771 -18.11 -11.59 -13.71
N LYS A 772 -18.36 -12.73 -13.07
CA LYS A 772 -18.89 -12.78 -11.70
C LYS A 772 -17.75 -12.92 -10.72
N TYR A 773 -17.88 -12.24 -9.60
CA TYR A 773 -16.90 -12.22 -8.53
C TYR A 773 -17.51 -12.73 -7.23
N ILE A 774 -16.64 -13.16 -6.34
CA ILE A 774 -16.93 -13.29 -4.92
C ILE A 774 -15.97 -12.39 -4.15
N VAL A 775 -16.43 -11.82 -3.04
CA VAL A 775 -15.56 -11.08 -2.09
C VAL A 775 -15.45 -11.90 -0.82
N ARG A 776 -14.23 -12.06 -0.30
CA ARG A 776 -13.95 -12.77 0.95
C ARG A 776 -13.32 -11.82 1.97
N SER A 777 -13.79 -11.89 3.22
CA SER A 777 -13.14 -11.26 4.39
C SER A 777 -12.02 -12.14 4.92
N HIS A 778 -10.87 -11.54 5.24
CA HIS A 778 -9.78 -12.26 5.92
C HIS A 778 -10.17 -12.61 7.35
N THR A 779 -10.62 -11.63 8.13
CA THR A 779 -10.82 -11.81 9.58
C THR A 779 -11.94 -12.79 9.94
N SER A 780 -12.99 -12.89 9.12
CA SER A 780 -14.13 -13.79 9.39
C SER A 780 -14.17 -15.02 8.48
N GLY A 781 -13.47 -15.00 7.35
CA GLY A 781 -13.58 -16.01 6.29
C GLY A 781 -14.89 -15.99 5.48
N THR A 782 -15.84 -15.09 5.80
CA THR A 782 -17.13 -14.97 5.11
C THR A 782 -16.94 -14.61 3.64
N ILE A 783 -17.77 -15.21 2.78
CA ILE A 783 -17.78 -14.99 1.32
C ILE A 783 -19.15 -14.49 0.87
N THR A 784 -19.17 -13.51 -0.02
CA THR A 784 -20.42 -13.02 -0.64
C THR A 784 -21.07 -14.07 -1.54
N ASN A 785 -22.33 -13.81 -1.94
CA ASN A 785 -22.85 -14.46 -3.14
C ASN A 785 -22.10 -13.96 -4.40
N LEU A 786 -22.33 -14.62 -5.53
CA LEU A 786 -21.83 -14.15 -6.82
C LEU A 786 -22.39 -12.76 -7.12
N ILE A 787 -21.49 -11.81 -7.38
CA ILE A 787 -21.81 -10.41 -7.69
C ILE A 787 -21.07 -9.97 -8.97
N ARG A 788 -21.66 -9.06 -9.73
CA ARG A 788 -21.04 -8.42 -10.90
C ARG A 788 -20.76 -6.94 -10.62
N PRO A 789 -19.78 -6.31 -11.28
CA PRO A 789 -19.49 -4.89 -11.10
C PRO A 789 -20.71 -4.00 -11.38
N VAL A 790 -21.49 -4.37 -12.39
CA VAL A 790 -22.71 -3.68 -12.82
C VAL A 790 -23.95 -4.04 -11.99
N ASP A 791 -23.84 -5.00 -11.06
CA ASP A 791 -24.98 -5.39 -10.24
C ASP A 791 -25.34 -4.27 -9.28
N ARG A 792 -26.63 -3.98 -9.21
CA ARG A 792 -27.23 -3.05 -8.26
C ARG A 792 -26.72 -3.28 -6.83
N ASN A 793 -26.59 -4.51 -6.36
CA ASN A 793 -26.22 -4.81 -4.96
C ASN A 793 -24.74 -5.23 -4.78
N ALA A 794 -23.81 -4.76 -5.61
CA ALA A 794 -22.38 -5.10 -5.53
C ALA A 794 -21.62 -4.35 -4.41
N LEU A 795 -22.22 -4.27 -3.21
CA LEU A 795 -21.66 -3.59 -2.04
C LEU A 795 -21.44 -4.57 -0.89
N VAL A 796 -20.35 -4.41 -0.16
CA VAL A 796 -20.09 -5.10 1.11
C VAL A 796 -19.85 -4.10 2.22
N GLY A 797 -20.35 -4.39 3.43
CA GLY A 797 -20.10 -3.57 4.62
C GLY A 797 -18.98 -4.15 5.48
N ALA A 798 -18.20 -3.29 6.12
CA ALA A 798 -17.21 -3.68 7.13
C ALA A 798 -17.27 -2.74 8.35
N VAL A 799 -17.04 -3.31 9.53
CA VAL A 799 -16.93 -2.59 10.81
C VAL A 799 -15.52 -2.69 11.36
N LEU A 800 -14.90 -1.56 11.64
CA LEU A 800 -13.53 -1.47 12.14
C LEU A 800 -13.54 -0.77 13.50
N GLU A 801 -13.11 -1.46 14.56
CA GLU A 801 -12.92 -0.86 15.88
C GLU A 801 -11.69 0.08 15.88
N GLU A 802 -11.40 0.76 16.99
CA GLU A 802 -10.14 1.49 17.16
C GLU A 802 -8.96 0.55 16.89
N LYS A 803 -7.94 1.00 16.13
CA LYS A 803 -6.81 0.16 15.69
C LYS A 803 -7.23 -1.03 14.79
N GLY A 804 -8.50 -1.07 14.39
CA GLY A 804 -9.08 -2.12 13.59
C GLY A 804 -8.69 -2.03 12.12
N TRP A 805 -8.64 -3.20 11.49
CA TRP A 805 -8.34 -3.36 10.08
C TRP A 805 -9.11 -4.55 9.51
N GLU A 806 -9.21 -4.63 8.19
CA GLU A 806 -9.72 -5.78 7.44
C GLU A 806 -9.02 -5.88 6.09
N ILE A 807 -8.90 -7.08 5.54
CA ILE A 807 -8.51 -7.31 4.15
C ILE A 807 -9.65 -8.01 3.42
N LEU A 808 -10.16 -7.37 2.40
CA LEU A 808 -11.14 -7.93 1.48
C LEU A 808 -10.42 -8.36 0.21
N THR A 809 -10.71 -9.56 -0.30
CA THR A 809 -10.20 -10.02 -1.60
C THR A 809 -11.36 -10.36 -2.53
N ALA A 810 -11.35 -9.76 -3.71
CA ALA A 810 -12.29 -10.04 -4.80
C ALA A 810 -11.67 -11.06 -5.77
N TYR A 811 -12.33 -12.21 -5.91
CA TYR A 811 -11.88 -13.30 -6.77
C TYR A 811 -12.80 -13.42 -7.99
N PRO A 812 -12.26 -13.39 -9.22
CA PRO A 812 -13.03 -13.70 -10.42
C PRO A 812 -13.41 -15.18 -10.43
N THR A 813 -14.63 -15.49 -10.83
CA THR A 813 -15.13 -16.87 -10.91
C THR A 813 -15.23 -17.34 -12.36
N LYS A 814 -14.86 -18.59 -12.61
CA LYS A 814 -15.05 -19.28 -13.89
C LYS A 814 -16.27 -20.18 -13.83
N MET A 815 -17.03 -20.24 -14.91
CA MET A 815 -18.29 -20.99 -15.02
C MET A 815 -18.09 -22.31 -15.79
N PHE A 816 -18.58 -23.42 -15.24
CA PHE A 816 -18.49 -24.76 -15.85
C PHE A 816 -19.82 -25.50 -15.77
N THR A 817 -20.12 -26.30 -16.80
CA THR A 817 -21.30 -27.18 -16.83
C THR A 817 -20.86 -28.62 -16.65
N LEU A 818 -21.27 -29.26 -15.55
CA LEU A 818 -20.86 -30.62 -15.19
C LEU A 818 -22.01 -31.62 -15.41
N LYS A 819 -21.69 -32.80 -15.98
CA LYS A 819 -22.66 -33.87 -16.20
C LYS A 819 -22.74 -34.76 -14.95
N ARG A 820 -23.83 -34.66 -14.17
CA ARG A 820 -24.07 -35.58 -13.03
C ARG A 820 -24.83 -36.84 -13.48
N LYS A 821 -24.44 -38.01 -12.94
CA LYS A 821 -25.19 -39.26 -13.08
C LYS A 821 -26.41 -39.25 -12.16
N SER A 822 -27.51 -38.64 -12.58
CA SER A 822 -28.83 -38.98 -12.06
C SER A 822 -29.75 -39.32 -13.24
N PRO A 823 -30.16 -40.60 -13.41
CA PRO A 823 -31.01 -41.01 -14.52
C PRO A 823 -32.40 -40.38 -14.53
N ASN A 824 -32.83 -39.74 -13.43
CA ASN A 824 -34.21 -39.29 -13.20
C ASN A 824 -34.36 -37.77 -12.96
N ASP A 825 -33.30 -36.96 -13.13
CA ASP A 825 -33.38 -35.51 -12.93
C ASP A 825 -33.34 -34.80 -14.29
N THR A 826 -34.51 -34.42 -14.80
CA THR A 826 -34.69 -33.70 -16.07
C THR A 826 -34.51 -32.19 -15.93
N SER A 827 -34.08 -31.68 -14.77
CA SER A 827 -33.83 -30.25 -14.57
C SER A 827 -32.42 -29.85 -15.01
N GLU A 828 -32.32 -28.85 -15.89
CA GLU A 828 -31.04 -28.18 -16.17
C GLU A 828 -30.55 -27.50 -14.89
N ARG A 829 -29.51 -28.06 -14.26
CA ARG A 829 -28.93 -27.48 -13.05
C ARG A 829 -28.13 -26.22 -13.38
N PRO A 830 -28.08 -25.24 -12.46
CA PRO A 830 -27.26 -24.05 -12.64
C PRO A 830 -25.78 -24.44 -12.77
N PRO A 831 -25.01 -23.69 -13.58
CA PRO A 831 -23.60 -24.00 -13.79
C PRO A 831 -22.77 -23.76 -12.52
N THR A 832 -21.77 -24.63 -12.32
CA THR A 832 -20.82 -24.55 -11.21
C THR A 832 -19.86 -23.38 -11.45
N HIS A 833 -19.79 -22.47 -10.49
CA HIS A 833 -18.81 -21.37 -10.48
C HIS A 833 -17.67 -21.69 -9.53
N THR A 834 -16.45 -21.46 -9.99
CA THR A 834 -15.25 -21.81 -9.22
C THR A 834 -14.22 -20.70 -9.19
N ALA A 835 -13.49 -20.58 -8.08
CA ALA A 835 -12.32 -19.72 -7.95
C ALA A 835 -11.29 -20.36 -7.02
N VAL A 836 -10.00 -20.17 -7.31
CA VAL A 836 -8.91 -20.59 -6.43
C VAL A 836 -8.57 -19.43 -5.50
N LEU A 837 -8.71 -19.65 -4.18
CA LEU A 837 -8.60 -18.59 -3.18
C LEU A 837 -7.16 -18.36 -2.70
N GLY A 838 -6.27 -19.29 -3.01
CA GLY A 838 -4.89 -19.32 -2.50
C GLY A 838 -4.83 -19.97 -1.12
N LEU A 839 -3.88 -19.55 -0.28
CA LEU A 839 -3.72 -20.11 1.06
C LEU A 839 -4.66 -19.44 2.07
N LEU A 840 -5.57 -20.22 2.66
CA LEU A 840 -6.46 -19.80 3.73
C LEU A 840 -5.70 -19.46 5.01
N GLY A 841 -6.27 -18.54 5.80
CA GLY A 841 -5.66 -18.06 7.05
C GLY A 841 -4.44 -17.16 6.84
N LYS A 842 -4.12 -16.80 5.59
CA LYS A 842 -3.05 -15.84 5.27
C LYS A 842 -3.64 -14.52 4.80
N MET A 843 -3.14 -13.41 5.32
CA MET A 843 -3.66 -12.05 5.06
C MET A 843 -3.78 -11.74 3.56
N THR A 844 -2.80 -12.17 2.77
CA THR A 844 -2.76 -12.04 1.30
C THR A 844 -2.62 -13.40 0.63
N GLY A 845 -3.37 -14.40 1.11
CA GLY A 845 -3.29 -15.79 0.66
C GLY A 845 -3.38 -16.03 -0.85
N ALA A 846 -4.11 -15.17 -1.57
CA ALA A 846 -4.20 -15.21 -3.03
C ALA A 846 -2.84 -15.08 -3.73
N ALA A 847 -1.88 -14.38 -3.11
CA ALA A 847 -0.54 -14.18 -3.66
C ALA A 847 0.35 -15.43 -3.59
N ALA A 848 -0.12 -16.52 -2.96
CA ALA A 848 0.56 -17.82 -3.00
C ALA A 848 0.41 -18.53 -4.35
N ILE A 849 -0.59 -18.14 -5.16
CA ILE A 849 -0.88 -18.74 -6.46
C ILE A 849 0.17 -18.28 -7.46
N VAL A 850 0.93 -19.22 -8.02
CA VAL A 850 1.82 -18.97 -9.17
C VAL A 850 1.02 -19.10 -10.45
N SER A 851 0.24 -20.17 -10.57
CA SER A 851 -0.68 -20.40 -11.68
C SER A 851 -1.88 -21.23 -11.25
N SER A 852 -3.00 -21.07 -11.94
CA SER A 852 -4.14 -21.96 -11.79
C SER A 852 -4.90 -22.09 -13.11
N ASP A 853 -5.09 -23.33 -13.56
CA ASP A 853 -5.93 -23.66 -14.70
C ASP A 853 -7.08 -24.58 -14.27
N ILE A 854 -8.25 -24.38 -14.87
CA ILE A 854 -9.46 -25.14 -14.54
C ILE A 854 -10.12 -25.55 -15.85
N SER A 855 -10.26 -26.85 -16.05
CA SER A 855 -10.77 -27.42 -17.30
C SER A 855 -11.67 -28.63 -17.07
N VAL A 856 -12.64 -28.85 -17.96
CA VAL A 856 -13.44 -30.08 -17.98
C VAL A 856 -12.71 -31.13 -18.82
N GLN A 857 -12.36 -32.24 -18.19
CA GLN A 857 -11.68 -33.36 -18.82
C GLN A 857 -12.63 -34.16 -19.73
N ALA A 858 -12.07 -34.97 -20.64
CA ALA A 858 -12.86 -35.77 -21.59
C ALA A 858 -13.86 -36.74 -20.92
N ASN A 859 -13.59 -37.15 -19.68
CA ASN A 859 -14.49 -37.99 -18.87
C ASN A 859 -15.61 -37.20 -18.16
N GLY A 860 -15.70 -35.88 -18.39
CA GLY A 860 -16.70 -34.99 -17.81
C GLY A 860 -16.36 -34.44 -16.42
N ARG A 861 -15.22 -34.81 -15.83
CA ARG A 861 -14.77 -34.29 -14.54
C ARG A 861 -14.14 -32.92 -14.68
N LEU A 862 -14.38 -32.04 -13.72
CA LEU A 862 -13.66 -30.80 -13.57
C LEU A 862 -12.28 -31.08 -12.96
N ARG A 863 -11.22 -30.55 -13.57
CA ARG A 863 -9.86 -30.62 -13.08
C ARG A 863 -9.36 -29.22 -12.77
N PHE A 864 -8.79 -29.06 -11.59
CA PHE A 864 -8.03 -27.90 -11.18
C PHE A 864 -6.55 -28.30 -11.22
N ASP A 865 -5.73 -27.57 -11.96
CA ASP A 865 -4.27 -27.66 -11.92
C ASP A 865 -3.75 -26.37 -11.27
N ILE A 866 -3.26 -26.48 -10.04
CA ILE A 866 -2.89 -25.32 -9.21
C ILE A 866 -1.42 -25.44 -8.85
N SER A 867 -0.66 -24.39 -9.14
CA SER A 867 0.72 -24.27 -8.68
C SER A 867 0.86 -23.19 -7.60
N LEU A 868 1.51 -23.54 -6.50
CA LEU A 868 1.71 -22.68 -5.33
C LEU A 868 3.19 -22.54 -5.00
N LYS A 869 3.62 -21.35 -4.60
CA LYS A 869 5.00 -21.10 -4.16
C LYS A 869 5.28 -21.51 -2.70
N ALA A 870 4.24 -21.83 -1.93
CA ALA A 870 4.35 -22.15 -0.51
C ALA A 870 3.31 -23.19 -0.06
N LEU A 871 3.59 -23.81 1.08
CA LEU A 871 2.76 -24.81 1.75
C LEU A 871 1.80 -24.13 2.75
N GLY A 872 0.57 -24.63 2.82
CA GLY A 872 -0.46 -24.18 3.75
C GLY A 872 -1.79 -24.86 3.45
N THR A 873 -2.90 -24.25 3.88
CA THR A 873 -4.24 -24.74 3.54
C THR A 873 -4.73 -24.05 2.28
N LEU A 874 -4.78 -24.75 1.15
CA LEU A 874 -5.36 -24.24 -0.09
C LEU A 874 -6.89 -24.18 0.01
N GLY A 875 -7.47 -23.04 -0.36
CA GLY A 875 -8.91 -22.85 -0.49
C GLY A 875 -9.37 -22.82 -1.95
N ILE A 876 -10.44 -23.55 -2.27
CA ILE A 876 -11.09 -23.52 -3.57
C ILE A 876 -12.58 -23.25 -3.36
N TYR A 877 -13.09 -22.15 -3.92
CA TYR A 877 -14.51 -21.87 -3.96
C TYR A 877 -15.18 -22.70 -5.06
N ILE A 878 -16.28 -23.36 -4.70
CA ILE A 878 -17.15 -24.14 -5.60
C ILE A 878 -18.60 -23.83 -5.21
N SER A 879 -19.36 -23.19 -6.09
CA SER A 879 -20.68 -22.62 -5.76
C SER A 879 -21.71 -23.63 -5.26
N ASP A 880 -21.64 -24.86 -5.76
CA ASP A 880 -22.52 -25.99 -5.46
C ASP A 880 -21.82 -27.08 -4.62
N LEU A 881 -20.70 -26.77 -3.95
CA LEU A 881 -19.99 -27.68 -3.04
C LEU A 881 -20.89 -28.40 -2.02
N PRO A 882 -21.97 -27.78 -1.46
CA PRO A 882 -22.89 -28.47 -0.57
C PRO A 882 -23.42 -29.78 -1.14
N ASP A 883 -23.68 -29.81 -2.46
CA ASP A 883 -24.26 -30.97 -3.12
C ASP A 883 -23.26 -32.11 -3.37
N TRP A 884 -21.96 -31.90 -3.17
CA TRP A 884 -20.92 -32.87 -3.50
C TRP A 884 -20.37 -33.56 -2.25
N SER A 885 -20.19 -34.88 -2.31
CA SER A 885 -19.51 -35.66 -1.27
C SER A 885 -18.01 -35.65 -1.53
N ILE A 886 -17.20 -35.33 -0.51
CA ILE A 886 -15.73 -35.39 -0.65
C ILE A 886 -15.30 -36.83 -0.97
N ASP A 887 -15.87 -37.81 -0.28
CA ASP A 887 -15.50 -39.22 -0.42
C ASP A 887 -15.86 -39.81 -1.79
N ASP A 888 -17.00 -39.39 -2.36
CA ASP A 888 -17.52 -39.99 -3.60
C ASP A 888 -17.12 -39.22 -4.86
N ASN A 889 -16.82 -37.91 -4.74
CA ASN A 889 -16.74 -37.03 -5.90
C ASN A 889 -15.41 -36.30 -6.06
N PHE A 890 -14.54 -36.31 -5.05
CA PHE A 890 -13.25 -35.62 -5.11
C PHE A 890 -12.08 -36.59 -5.11
N MET A 891 -11.08 -36.28 -5.92
CA MET A 891 -9.73 -36.84 -5.82
C MET A 891 -8.74 -35.69 -5.78
N VAL A 892 -7.92 -35.63 -4.75
CA VAL A 892 -6.90 -34.59 -4.58
C VAL A 892 -5.53 -35.25 -4.59
N THR A 893 -4.62 -34.73 -5.42
CA THR A 893 -3.25 -35.19 -5.49
C THR A 893 -2.27 -34.04 -5.30
N ILE A 894 -1.12 -34.34 -4.70
CA ILE A 894 0.04 -33.47 -4.67
C ILE A 894 1.15 -34.21 -5.42
N LEU A 895 1.71 -33.57 -6.46
CA LEU A 895 2.72 -34.19 -7.33
C LEU A 895 2.27 -35.57 -7.88
N GLY A 896 0.97 -35.72 -8.17
CA GLY A 896 0.39 -36.97 -8.68
C GLY A 896 0.06 -38.03 -7.62
N TYR A 897 0.46 -37.84 -6.36
CA TYR A 897 0.16 -38.78 -5.26
C TYR A 897 -1.13 -38.38 -4.53
N PRO A 898 -2.09 -39.29 -4.30
CA PRO A 898 -3.29 -39.01 -3.53
C PRO A 898 -2.98 -38.54 -2.10
N VAL A 899 -3.66 -37.48 -1.66
CA VAL A 899 -3.47 -36.94 -0.30
C VAL A 899 -4.27 -37.73 0.74
N PRO A 900 -3.86 -37.74 2.02
CA PRO A 900 -4.66 -38.35 3.08
C PRO A 900 -6.04 -37.70 3.21
N ARG A 901 -7.11 -38.49 3.31
CA ARG A 901 -8.49 -37.98 3.36
C ARG A 901 -8.74 -36.90 4.43
N LYS A 902 -8.06 -36.99 5.57
CA LYS A 902 -8.17 -36.03 6.69
C LYS A 902 -7.63 -34.64 6.38
N THR A 903 -6.81 -34.49 5.33
CA THR A 903 -6.27 -33.18 4.92
C THR A 903 -7.19 -32.46 3.94
N VAL A 904 -8.39 -32.99 3.67
CA VAL A 904 -9.38 -32.39 2.77
C VAL A 904 -10.72 -32.28 3.50
N TRP A 905 -11.28 -31.08 3.58
CA TRP A 905 -12.58 -30.86 4.22
C TRP A 905 -13.33 -29.69 3.54
N LYS A 906 -14.60 -29.50 3.91
CA LYS A 906 -15.34 -28.31 3.51
C LYS A 906 -15.20 -27.27 4.63
N GLU A 907 -14.69 -26.09 4.31
CA GLU A 907 -14.32 -25.05 5.28
C GLU A 907 -15.54 -24.22 5.72
N GLY A 908 -15.72 -24.04 7.03
CA GLY A 908 -16.79 -23.25 7.64
C GLY A 908 -17.88 -24.06 8.34
N ASP A 909 -18.73 -23.36 9.09
CA ASP A 909 -19.69 -23.96 10.02
C ASP A 909 -21.06 -24.17 9.34
N GLY A 910 -21.27 -25.33 8.73
CA GLY A 910 -22.60 -25.79 8.30
C GLY A 910 -22.66 -26.53 6.97
N GLU A 911 -23.83 -27.11 6.67
CA GLU A 911 -24.05 -27.91 5.45
C GLU A 911 -24.00 -27.09 4.14
N GLN A 912 -23.96 -25.74 4.22
CA GLN A 912 -23.99 -24.81 3.09
C GLN A 912 -22.61 -24.24 2.69
N THR A 913 -21.52 -24.78 3.23
CA THR A 913 -20.15 -24.35 2.89
C THR A 913 -19.83 -24.51 1.40
N LYS A 914 -19.18 -23.48 0.85
CA LYS A 914 -18.79 -23.37 -0.57
C LYS A 914 -17.27 -23.42 -0.79
N VAL A 915 -16.48 -23.69 0.24
CA VAL A 915 -15.01 -23.70 0.15
C VAL A 915 -14.49 -25.09 0.46
N LEU A 916 -13.80 -25.69 -0.50
CA LEU A 916 -13.00 -26.89 -0.28
C LEU A 916 -11.63 -26.46 0.25
N ALA A 917 -11.26 -26.97 1.41
CA ALA A 917 -9.95 -26.78 2.01
C ALA A 917 -9.08 -28.03 1.82
N VAL A 918 -7.82 -27.82 1.41
CA VAL A 918 -6.80 -28.85 1.28
C VAL A 918 -5.57 -28.42 2.09
N ASP A 919 -5.29 -29.09 3.21
CA ASP A 919 -4.09 -28.88 4.03
C ASP A 919 -2.88 -29.55 3.38
N ILE A 920 -2.24 -28.80 2.49
CA ILE A 920 -1.06 -29.21 1.73
C ILE A 920 0.13 -29.37 2.68
N LEU A 921 0.26 -28.52 3.71
CA LEU A 921 1.40 -28.58 4.63
C LEU A 921 1.41 -29.91 5.41
N THR A 922 0.27 -30.31 5.97
CA THR A 922 0.15 -31.58 6.69
C THR A 922 0.29 -32.76 5.73
N ALA A 923 -0.36 -32.71 4.56
CA ALA A 923 -0.23 -33.76 3.55
C ALA A 923 1.23 -33.96 3.11
N TRP A 924 1.95 -32.87 2.81
CA TRP A 924 3.35 -32.89 2.42
C TRP A 924 4.24 -33.58 3.45
N LYS A 925 4.05 -33.25 4.74
CA LYS A 925 4.79 -33.83 5.86
C LYS A 925 4.50 -35.32 6.05
N GLU A 926 3.22 -35.71 6.05
CA GLU A 926 2.81 -37.10 6.31
C GLU A 926 3.20 -38.05 5.18
N MET A 927 3.06 -37.59 3.94
CA MET A 927 3.46 -38.32 2.74
C MET A 927 4.99 -38.33 2.56
N LYS A 928 5.73 -37.55 3.36
CA LYS A 928 7.19 -37.39 3.28
C LYS A 928 7.65 -36.98 1.88
N LEU A 929 6.88 -36.10 1.25
CA LEU A 929 7.20 -35.57 -0.08
C LEU A 929 8.50 -34.78 -0.01
N LYS A 930 9.24 -34.81 -1.11
CA LYS A 930 10.46 -34.03 -1.30
C LYS A 930 10.24 -33.04 -2.45
N PRO A 931 10.90 -31.88 -2.42
CA PRO A 931 10.92 -30.99 -3.56
C PRO A 931 11.34 -31.78 -4.81
N GLY A 932 10.63 -31.56 -5.92
CA GLY A 932 11.01 -32.10 -7.22
C GLY A 932 12.06 -31.20 -7.89
N TRP A 933 12.03 -31.13 -9.21
CA TRP A 933 12.84 -30.16 -9.98
C TRP A 933 12.34 -28.71 -9.83
N SER A 934 11.09 -28.51 -9.42
CA SER A 934 10.53 -27.20 -9.09
C SER A 934 10.38 -27.05 -7.57
N ASN A 935 10.55 -25.82 -7.07
CA ASN A 935 10.26 -25.45 -5.69
C ASN A 935 8.77 -25.16 -5.46
N GLU A 936 7.97 -25.13 -6.51
CA GLU A 936 6.52 -25.01 -6.47
C GLU A 936 5.85 -26.31 -6.01
N VAL A 937 4.64 -26.18 -5.50
CA VAL A 937 3.76 -27.28 -5.13
C VAL A 937 2.65 -27.38 -6.17
N ILE A 938 2.65 -28.46 -6.94
CA ILE A 938 1.57 -28.76 -7.88
C ILE A 938 0.49 -29.59 -7.18
N VAL A 939 -0.70 -29.02 -7.09
CA VAL A 939 -1.89 -29.64 -6.53
C VAL A 939 -2.91 -29.83 -7.64
N GLN A 940 -3.44 -31.04 -7.75
CA GLN A 940 -4.50 -31.36 -8.70
C GLN A 940 -5.75 -31.78 -7.95
N VAL A 941 -6.88 -31.18 -8.31
CA VAL A 941 -8.18 -31.53 -7.74
C VAL A 941 -9.08 -31.98 -8.88
N PHE A 942 -9.68 -33.16 -8.75
CA PHE A 942 -10.66 -33.69 -9.68
C PHE A 942 -12.01 -33.73 -9.00
N LEU A 943 -13.04 -33.19 -9.66
CA LEU A 943 -14.43 -33.18 -9.22
C LEU A 943 -15.32 -33.83 -10.29
N GLY A 944 -16.04 -34.89 -9.95
CA GLY A 944 -17.16 -35.41 -10.76
C GLY A 944 -17.33 -36.92 -10.83
#